data_AF-A0A3S1DFV7-F1
#
_entry.id   AF-A0A3S1DFV7-F1
#
_cell.length_a   1.000
_cell.length_b   1.000
_cell.length_c   1.000
_cell.angle_alpha   90.00
_cell.angle_beta   90.00
_cell.angle_gamma   90.00
#
_symmetry.space_group_name_H-M   'P 1'
#
loop_
_entity.id
_entity.type
_entity.pdbx_description
1 polymer ?
#
loop_
_entity_poly.entity_id
_entity_poly.type
_entity_poly.pdbx_seq_one_letter_code
_entity_poly.pdbx_strand_id
1 'polypeptide(L)'
;MREQPISVLAQIGTTLLSSNKVLALLRQTPFHQPLSLRELREAAYLGHLPWSARLPDHVFEHSWQLLAQQAANRDRACLLINALQAMSNEFLEHRHGALYVKQQKFGAWQQSVVSRISGLPLLAAAKASVLPAIEMRTQWPWEPPQSWASKNLPVVSPYDPFVEDYLGREGLHETHMHLNGSTHAENCWLRALRTPKQETKDFSLKWNSLSASDAAAVRELARSIDPNLSPAELHRQLVAASRLRKWLVAAATGTLSAEVKLPHDLTELMDDESLQKEVPEPVPAQLQLSANSSAADELYWIQHFLRRSMNYSSVALDRMFHTYLVLQNQYYRLLVQSEEQFGFDQFQKFTYNQLREPAEEDYLPRFWAMHGKASNVSRTTYLEGRLSPKNTLRKNHKLLKAVLGGYWCYLNNQDPQGRGVNPSPGKLGELLERLEEHFRKTSPLDRSHHRLALVVHFIKKSWTPGRKAGPYRFYKQRLELELTTNVLLECLARWPRLRSWIRGIDAAANELHAPPEIFSSCYRVCQRAGLTHRTYHAGEDFAHLLSGLRTIYDALELLDLRDGDRIGHGTAMGISPKLWLERMPGQLVIKKGEWMLDLLAAWRLLRTIPSAAVAAARVADDLTKCAGEVFRREMSCTSLEAVMELRHLNIRFVQAALETDWSPGITPLSDLWQSEAQRVMDAKRSRPQHLKLLWEWLSDRDLWERSETLQSVDAAYFDEATYLHLQQALMREVAHRNVIIETLPSSNVRISQYNSFSEHHSLRWMRAPGFVQEGDPEIMVSLGSDDPGIFAGDLNGEFYQLYGALRNHGLNDRAALALLAPINERGRAYRFHDPLLG
;
A
#
# COMPACT_ATOMS: atom_id res chain seq x y z
N MET A 1 -5.54 22.77 16.63
CA MET A 1 -6.08 23.19 15.32
C MET A 1 -6.90 22.04 14.78
N ARG A 2 -8.02 22.23 14.07
CA ARG A 2 -8.84 21.11 13.56
C ARG A 2 -8.47 20.75 12.13
N GLU A 3 -8.64 19.48 11.76
CA GLU A 3 -8.49 19.01 10.39
C GLU A 3 -9.46 19.77 9.48
N GLN A 4 -9.00 20.13 8.29
CA GLN A 4 -9.82 20.81 7.30
C GLN A 4 -10.01 19.91 6.08
N PRO A 5 -11.27 19.62 5.69
CA PRO A 5 -11.53 18.87 4.47
C PRO A 5 -11.07 19.65 3.23
N ILE A 6 -10.97 18.97 2.11
CA ILE A 6 -10.74 19.61 0.80
C ILE A 6 -11.88 20.57 0.47
N SER A 7 -11.56 21.74 -0.09
CA SER A 7 -12.57 22.67 -0.59
C SER A 7 -13.18 22.18 -1.91
N VAL A 8 -14.42 22.57 -2.21
CA VAL A 8 -15.05 22.26 -3.51
C VAL A 8 -14.28 22.89 -4.67
N LEU A 9 -13.65 24.04 -4.46
CA LEU A 9 -12.77 24.65 -5.46
C LEU A 9 -11.58 23.74 -5.78
N ALA A 10 -10.92 23.18 -4.77
CA ALA A 10 -9.84 22.22 -4.98
C ALA A 10 -10.35 20.90 -5.57
N GLN A 11 -11.56 20.45 -5.24
CA GLN A 11 -12.16 19.30 -5.90
C GLN A 11 -12.35 19.56 -7.40
N ILE A 12 -12.87 20.74 -7.79
CA ILE A 12 -13.00 21.16 -9.19
C ILE A 12 -11.62 21.18 -9.87
N GLY A 13 -10.61 21.76 -9.22
CA GLY A 13 -9.24 21.81 -9.75
C GLY A 13 -8.63 20.41 -9.96
N THR A 14 -8.80 19.50 -9.01
CA THR A 14 -8.39 18.09 -9.14
C THR A 14 -9.15 17.38 -10.27
N THR A 15 -10.45 17.65 -10.45
CA THR A 15 -11.24 17.10 -11.55
C THR A 15 -10.80 17.63 -12.92
N LEU A 16 -10.49 18.93 -13.02
CA LEU A 16 -9.94 19.54 -14.24
C LEU A 16 -8.63 18.87 -14.66
N LEU A 17 -7.88 18.34 -13.71
CA LEU A 17 -6.58 17.71 -13.94
C LEU A 17 -6.63 16.20 -14.18
N SER A 18 -7.73 15.51 -13.88
CA SER A 18 -7.75 14.03 -13.83
C SER A 18 -8.98 13.35 -14.46
N SER A 19 -9.99 14.12 -14.89
CA SER A 19 -11.24 13.58 -15.42
C SER A 19 -11.12 13.15 -16.89
N ASN A 20 -11.59 11.93 -17.21
CA ASN A 20 -11.74 11.47 -18.59
C ASN A 20 -12.73 12.34 -19.41
N LYS A 21 -13.68 13.03 -18.75
CA LYS A 21 -14.62 13.93 -19.41
C LYS A 21 -13.91 15.17 -19.92
N VAL A 22 -12.96 15.67 -19.13
CA VAL A 22 -12.08 16.78 -19.52
C VAL A 22 -11.12 16.34 -20.61
N LEU A 23 -10.55 15.13 -20.52
CA LEU A 23 -9.72 14.57 -21.60
C LEU A 23 -10.46 14.46 -22.93
N ALA A 24 -11.73 14.01 -22.91
CA ALA A 24 -12.55 13.90 -24.10
C ALA A 24 -12.78 15.26 -24.78
N LEU A 25 -13.10 16.29 -24.00
CA LEU A 25 -13.22 17.67 -24.50
C LEU A 25 -11.88 18.17 -25.06
N LEU A 26 -10.77 17.95 -24.34
CA LEU A 26 -9.44 18.35 -24.77
C LEU A 26 -9.03 17.71 -26.11
N ARG A 27 -9.44 16.46 -26.34
CA ARG A 27 -9.18 15.71 -27.57
C ARG A 27 -9.97 16.22 -28.78
N GLN A 28 -11.20 16.70 -28.57
CA GLN A 28 -12.11 17.11 -29.65
C GLN A 28 -11.86 18.55 -30.12
N THR A 29 -11.21 19.38 -29.31
CA THR A 29 -10.96 20.79 -29.62
C THR A 29 -9.48 21.02 -29.97
N PRO A 30 -9.15 21.53 -31.16
CA PRO A 30 -7.78 21.85 -31.56
C PRO A 30 -7.07 22.77 -30.56
N PHE A 31 -5.73 22.64 -30.44
CA PHE A 31 -4.95 23.38 -29.45
C PHE A 31 -5.02 24.90 -29.63
N HIS A 32 -5.05 25.39 -30.86
CA HIS A 32 -5.13 26.82 -31.16
C HIS A 32 -6.49 27.45 -30.80
N GLN A 33 -7.51 26.65 -30.47
CA GLN A 33 -8.83 27.12 -30.09
C GLN A 33 -9.00 27.14 -28.56
N PRO A 34 -9.51 28.23 -27.97
CA PRO A 34 -9.81 28.27 -26.54
C PRO A 34 -10.97 27.32 -26.21
N LEU A 35 -10.97 26.75 -25.00
CA LEU A 35 -12.09 25.94 -24.53
C LEU A 35 -13.29 26.83 -24.19
N SER A 36 -14.47 26.39 -24.59
CA SER A 36 -15.71 26.97 -24.07
C SER A 36 -15.80 26.75 -22.56
N LEU A 37 -15.96 27.84 -21.79
CA LEU A 37 -16.17 27.75 -20.34
C LEU A 37 -17.41 26.92 -20.00
N ARG A 38 -18.43 26.92 -20.86
CA ARG A 38 -19.65 26.13 -20.68
C ARG A 38 -19.38 24.63 -20.83
N GLU A 39 -18.66 24.22 -21.87
CA GLU A 39 -18.32 22.81 -22.11
C GLU A 39 -17.35 22.30 -21.06
N LEU A 40 -16.37 23.13 -20.66
CA LEU A 40 -15.44 22.77 -19.60
C LEU A 40 -16.14 22.66 -18.24
N ARG A 41 -17.10 23.55 -17.94
CA ARG A 41 -17.96 23.44 -16.74
C ARG A 41 -18.72 22.12 -16.74
N GLU A 42 -19.33 21.75 -17.86
CA GLU A 42 -20.06 20.49 -17.99
C GLU A 42 -19.16 19.28 -17.77
N ALA A 43 -18.00 19.25 -18.43
CA ALA A 43 -17.03 18.17 -18.27
C ALA A 43 -16.49 18.07 -16.83
N ALA A 44 -16.20 19.21 -16.19
CA ALA A 44 -15.76 19.28 -14.80
C ALA A 44 -16.88 18.83 -13.85
N TYR A 45 -18.13 19.28 -14.06
CA TYR A 45 -19.26 18.88 -13.24
C TYR A 45 -19.50 17.36 -13.29
N LEU A 46 -19.53 16.78 -14.49
CA LEU A 46 -19.73 15.34 -14.67
C LEU A 46 -18.59 14.49 -14.08
N GLY A 47 -17.36 15.01 -14.06
CA GLY A 47 -16.24 14.35 -13.40
C GLY A 47 -16.22 14.53 -11.88
N HIS A 48 -16.78 15.64 -11.37
CA HIS A 48 -16.82 15.97 -9.95
C HIS A 48 -17.98 15.24 -9.23
N LEU A 49 -19.09 15.05 -9.93
CA LEU A 49 -20.32 14.51 -9.37
C LEU A 49 -20.13 13.15 -8.64
N PRO A 50 -19.40 12.14 -9.17
CA PRO A 50 -19.19 10.88 -8.45
C PRO A 50 -18.46 11.06 -7.11
N TRP A 51 -17.57 12.05 -7.00
CA TRP A 51 -16.82 12.31 -5.79
C TRP A 51 -17.64 13.03 -4.72
N SER A 52 -18.56 13.90 -5.14
CA SER A 52 -19.31 14.77 -4.23
C SER A 52 -20.82 14.68 -4.41
N ALA A 53 -21.35 13.48 -4.71
CA ALA A 53 -22.76 13.22 -5.03
C ALA A 53 -23.76 13.61 -3.93
N ARG A 54 -23.29 13.85 -2.70
CA ARG A 54 -24.12 14.28 -1.56
C ARG A 54 -24.10 15.80 -1.31
N LEU A 55 -23.32 16.56 -2.08
CA LEU A 55 -23.35 18.02 -2.02
C LEU A 55 -24.45 18.58 -2.94
N PRO A 56 -25.20 19.60 -2.51
CA PRO A 56 -26.14 20.29 -3.40
C PRO A 56 -25.42 20.97 -4.58
N ASP A 57 -26.02 20.91 -5.77
CA ASP A 57 -25.42 21.42 -7.02
C ASP A 57 -24.96 22.89 -6.95
N HIS A 58 -25.66 23.74 -6.19
CA HIS A 58 -25.28 25.16 -6.05
C HIS A 58 -23.90 25.36 -5.42
N VAL A 59 -23.41 24.40 -4.64
CA VAL A 59 -22.08 24.45 -4.03
C VAL A 59 -20.99 24.35 -5.12
N PHE A 60 -21.20 23.45 -6.08
CA PHE A 60 -20.35 23.38 -7.28
C PHE A 60 -20.47 24.66 -8.10
N GLU A 61 -21.71 25.11 -8.39
CA GLU A 61 -21.93 26.29 -9.25
C GLU A 61 -21.25 27.54 -8.74
N HIS A 62 -21.41 27.87 -7.45
CA HIS A 62 -20.78 29.05 -6.86
C HIS A 62 -19.24 28.92 -6.83
N SER A 63 -18.71 27.71 -6.59
CA SER A 63 -17.26 27.47 -6.59
C SER A 63 -16.67 27.58 -8.00
N TRP A 64 -17.39 27.09 -9.02
CA TRP A 64 -17.03 27.25 -10.43
C TRP A 64 -17.04 28.71 -10.85
N GLN A 65 -18.10 29.45 -10.51
CA GLN A 65 -18.21 30.87 -10.80
C GLN A 65 -17.09 31.67 -10.14
N LEU A 66 -16.75 31.38 -8.89
CA LEU A 66 -15.63 32.01 -8.18
C LEU A 66 -14.31 31.76 -8.90
N LEU A 67 -14.03 30.51 -9.30
CA LEU A 67 -12.83 30.16 -10.03
C LEU A 67 -12.76 30.86 -11.40
N ALA A 68 -13.89 30.94 -12.11
CA ALA A 68 -13.98 31.62 -13.40
C ALA A 68 -13.81 33.15 -13.27
N GLN A 69 -14.39 33.78 -12.24
CA GLN A 69 -14.22 35.20 -11.94
C GLN A 69 -12.77 35.53 -11.59
N GLN A 70 -12.12 34.70 -10.76
CA GLN A 70 -10.70 34.84 -10.44
C GLN A 70 -9.80 34.75 -11.68
N ALA A 71 -10.18 33.90 -12.64
CA ALA A 71 -9.47 33.79 -13.91
C ALA A 71 -9.68 35.02 -14.81
N ALA A 72 -10.91 35.51 -14.93
CA ALA A 72 -11.24 36.68 -15.74
C ALA A 72 -10.54 37.95 -15.23
N ASN A 73 -10.50 38.17 -13.91
CA ASN A 73 -9.88 39.35 -13.31
C ASN A 73 -8.35 39.43 -13.51
N ARG A 74 -7.71 38.37 -13.97
CA ARG A 74 -6.26 38.31 -14.18
C ARG A 74 -5.84 38.55 -15.63
N ASP A 75 -6.77 38.82 -16.54
CA ASP A 75 -6.63 39.16 -17.98
C ASP A 75 -5.74 38.24 -18.85
N ARG A 76 -4.97 37.32 -18.26
CA ARG A 76 -3.85 36.62 -18.92
C ARG A 76 -3.67 35.15 -18.50
N ALA A 77 -4.33 34.66 -17.45
CA ALA A 77 -4.16 33.29 -16.96
C ALA A 77 -5.36 32.41 -17.32
N CYS A 78 -5.13 31.29 -18.00
CA CYS A 78 -6.19 30.32 -18.29
C CYS A 78 -6.77 29.70 -16.99
N LEU A 79 -7.99 29.17 -17.06
CA LEU A 79 -8.70 28.62 -15.89
C LEU A 79 -7.88 27.56 -15.14
N LEU A 80 -7.13 26.72 -15.86
CA LEU A 80 -6.25 25.70 -15.31
C LEU A 80 -5.17 26.29 -14.39
N ILE A 81 -4.46 27.34 -14.83
CA ILE A 81 -3.38 27.95 -14.05
C ILE A 81 -3.94 28.55 -12.76
N ASN A 82 -5.12 29.18 -12.83
CA ASN A 82 -5.78 29.71 -11.64
C ASN A 82 -6.24 28.59 -10.70
N ALA A 83 -6.72 27.46 -11.21
CA ALA A 83 -7.06 26.29 -10.40
C ALA A 83 -5.82 25.75 -9.67
N LEU A 84 -4.69 25.59 -10.38
CA LEU A 84 -3.41 25.18 -9.79
C LEU A 84 -2.94 26.12 -8.68
N GLN A 85 -3.06 27.44 -8.89
CA GLN A 85 -2.70 28.44 -7.87
C GLN A 85 -3.65 28.45 -6.67
N ALA A 86 -4.95 28.31 -6.90
CA ALA A 86 -5.91 28.27 -5.81
C ALA A 86 -5.73 27.01 -4.95
N MET A 87 -5.51 25.85 -5.58
CA MET A 87 -5.16 24.62 -4.88
C MET A 87 -3.83 24.73 -4.14
N SER A 88 -2.79 25.28 -4.77
CA SER A 88 -1.48 25.43 -4.12
C SER A 88 -1.58 26.37 -2.91
N ASN A 89 -2.33 27.47 -3.01
CA ASN A 89 -2.59 28.38 -1.90
C ASN A 89 -3.42 27.75 -0.79
N GLU A 90 -4.31 26.80 -1.09
CA GLU A 90 -5.06 26.07 -0.08
C GLU A 90 -4.15 25.17 0.74
N PHE A 91 -3.34 24.35 0.08
CA PHE A 91 -2.63 23.22 0.70
C PHE A 91 -1.19 23.51 1.10
N LEU A 92 -0.49 24.39 0.40
CA LEU A 92 0.95 24.58 0.56
C LEU A 92 1.29 25.89 1.24
N GLU A 93 2.41 25.91 1.95
CA GLU A 93 3.00 27.11 2.53
C GLU A 93 4.52 27.09 2.40
N HIS A 94 5.11 28.29 2.31
CA HIS A 94 6.56 28.47 2.31
C HIS A 94 7.05 28.74 3.73
N ARG A 95 8.01 27.96 4.21
CA ARG A 95 8.73 28.20 5.46
C ARG A 95 10.22 28.02 5.23
N HIS A 96 11.01 29.01 5.65
CA HIS A 96 12.49 28.98 5.56
C HIS A 96 13.04 28.55 4.17
N GLY A 97 12.41 29.00 3.09
CA GLY A 97 12.84 28.68 1.72
C GLY A 97 12.42 27.30 1.19
N ALA A 98 11.65 26.52 1.97
CA ALA A 98 11.11 25.23 1.56
C ALA A 98 9.57 25.23 1.56
N LEU A 99 9.00 24.36 0.72
CA LEU A 99 7.56 24.13 0.63
C LEU A 99 7.14 22.97 1.52
N TYR A 100 6.05 23.20 2.25
CA TYR A 100 5.42 22.22 3.13
C TYR A 100 3.91 22.20 2.91
N VAL A 101 3.28 21.08 3.26
CA VAL A 101 1.82 21.02 3.34
C VAL A 101 1.39 21.65 4.66
N LYS A 102 0.36 22.49 4.62
CA LYS A 102 -0.24 23.04 5.85
C LYS A 102 -0.76 21.88 6.70
N GLN A 103 -0.34 21.82 7.97
CA GLN A 103 -0.65 20.70 8.86
C GLN A 103 -2.14 20.35 8.92
N GLN A 104 -3.03 21.34 9.02
CA GLN A 104 -4.48 21.13 9.07
C GLN A 104 -5.08 20.52 7.80
N LYS A 105 -4.35 20.59 6.68
CA LYS A 105 -4.77 20.12 5.36
C LYS A 105 -4.05 18.85 4.93
N PHE A 106 -3.17 18.27 5.77
CA PHE A 106 -2.35 17.14 5.36
C PHE A 106 -3.14 15.85 5.10
N GLY A 107 -4.15 15.56 5.93
CA GLY A 107 -5.09 14.47 5.68
C GLY A 107 -5.78 14.61 4.32
N ALA A 108 -6.38 15.77 4.05
CA ALA A 108 -7.00 16.08 2.76
C ALA A 108 -6.01 16.12 1.59
N TRP A 109 -4.77 16.57 1.79
CA TRP A 109 -3.72 16.55 0.77
C TRP A 109 -3.45 15.12 0.31
N GLN A 110 -3.14 14.22 1.25
CA GLN A 110 -2.84 12.82 0.95
C GLN A 110 -4.08 12.06 0.47
N GLN A 111 -5.21 12.23 1.16
CA GLN A 111 -6.41 11.47 0.88
C GLN A 111 -7.07 11.92 -0.42
N SER A 112 -7.19 13.22 -0.67
CA SER A 112 -8.06 13.76 -1.72
C SER A 112 -7.34 14.39 -2.91
N VAL A 113 -6.10 14.88 -2.73
CA VAL A 113 -5.34 15.55 -3.80
C VAL A 113 -4.33 14.59 -4.43
N VAL A 114 -3.28 14.23 -3.69
CA VAL A 114 -2.19 13.39 -4.25
C VAL A 114 -2.57 11.93 -4.42
N SER A 115 -3.80 11.55 -4.08
CA SER A 115 -4.37 10.26 -4.44
C SER A 115 -4.91 10.19 -5.86
N ARG A 116 -5.20 11.36 -6.47
CA ARG A 116 -5.81 11.50 -7.79
C ARG A 116 -4.89 12.11 -8.83
N ILE A 117 -3.98 12.99 -8.38
CA ILE A 117 -3.10 13.75 -9.25
C ILE A 117 -1.69 13.77 -8.70
N SER A 118 -0.69 13.89 -9.56
CA SER A 118 0.67 14.17 -9.12
C SER A 118 0.73 15.49 -8.34
N GLY A 119 1.53 15.54 -7.27
CA GLY A 119 1.77 16.78 -6.52
C GLY A 119 2.66 17.79 -7.25
N LEU A 120 3.41 17.37 -8.29
CA LEU A 120 4.41 18.21 -8.95
C LEU A 120 3.85 19.51 -9.56
N PRO A 121 2.70 19.53 -10.26
CA PRO A 121 2.13 20.77 -10.81
C PRO A 121 1.72 21.78 -9.73
N LEU A 122 1.27 21.30 -8.56
CA LEU A 122 0.89 22.16 -7.44
C LEU A 122 2.11 22.77 -6.76
N LEU A 123 3.18 21.98 -6.59
CA LEU A 123 4.46 22.47 -6.10
C LEU A 123 5.07 23.50 -7.07
N ALA A 124 4.98 23.24 -8.38
CA ALA A 124 5.44 24.18 -9.40
C ALA A 124 4.67 25.51 -9.32
N ALA A 125 3.34 25.46 -9.19
CA ALA A 125 2.50 26.64 -9.07
C ALA A 125 2.79 27.45 -7.78
N ALA A 126 3.04 26.78 -6.66
CA ALA A 126 3.44 27.43 -5.40
C ALA A 126 4.81 28.13 -5.52
N LYS A 127 5.79 27.51 -6.20
CA LYS A 127 7.11 28.12 -6.45
C LYS A 127 7.07 29.23 -7.49
N ALA A 128 6.17 29.14 -8.46
CA ALA A 128 6.00 30.17 -9.49
C ALA A 128 5.46 31.48 -8.90
N SER A 129 4.64 31.41 -7.84
CA SER A 129 3.89 32.55 -7.31
C SER A 129 4.65 33.44 -6.29
N VAL A 130 5.79 32.99 -5.76
CA VAL A 130 6.52 33.68 -4.66
C VAL A 130 7.70 34.54 -5.12
N LEU A 131 8.19 34.39 -6.35
CA LEU A 131 9.41 35.06 -6.81
C LEU A 131 9.11 36.34 -7.62
N PRO A 132 9.87 37.45 -7.42
CA PRO A 132 9.63 38.73 -8.09
C PRO A 132 9.77 38.67 -9.63
N ALA A 133 8.98 39.50 -10.33
CA ALA A 133 8.99 39.58 -11.80
C ALA A 133 10.33 40.06 -12.42
N ILE A 134 11.20 40.71 -11.64
CA ILE A 134 12.45 41.33 -12.10
C ILE A 134 13.51 40.29 -12.51
N GLU A 135 13.44 39.05 -12.01
CA GLU A 135 14.37 37.96 -12.34
C GLU A 135 14.07 37.26 -13.67
N MET A 136 13.06 37.69 -14.44
CA MET A 136 12.72 37.12 -15.76
C MET A 136 13.83 37.24 -16.82
N ARG A 137 14.77 38.19 -16.66
CA ARG A 137 15.82 38.47 -17.66
C ARG A 137 17.12 37.72 -17.44
N THR A 138 17.36 37.20 -16.25
CA THR A 138 18.51 36.33 -15.97
C THR A 138 18.09 34.90 -16.26
N GLN A 139 18.81 34.21 -17.15
CA GLN A 139 18.78 32.74 -17.20
C GLN A 139 18.95 32.26 -15.76
N TRP A 140 17.88 31.73 -15.16
CA TRP A 140 17.97 31.17 -13.82
C TRP A 140 19.06 30.10 -13.85
N PRO A 141 20.16 30.21 -13.10
CA PRO A 141 21.10 29.10 -13.02
C PRO A 141 20.37 27.98 -12.27
N TRP A 142 19.73 27.09 -13.02
CA TRP A 142 19.30 25.83 -12.45
C TRP A 142 20.55 25.03 -12.19
N GLU A 143 20.88 24.91 -10.92
CA GLU A 143 21.82 23.91 -10.49
C GLU A 143 21.09 22.56 -10.48
N PRO A 144 21.62 21.57 -11.19
CA PRO A 144 21.06 20.24 -11.15
C PRO A 144 20.96 19.73 -9.71
N PRO A 145 19.87 19.03 -9.35
CA PRO A 145 19.80 18.39 -8.06
C PRO A 145 20.98 17.42 -7.92
N GLN A 146 21.83 17.70 -6.93
CA GLN A 146 23.09 17.00 -6.72
C GLN A 146 22.93 15.67 -5.99
N SER A 147 21.76 15.43 -5.36
CA SER A 147 21.48 14.24 -4.55
C SER A 147 20.26 13.49 -5.09
N TRP A 148 20.16 12.19 -4.81
CA TRP A 148 18.96 11.43 -5.20
C TRP A 148 17.68 11.99 -4.59
N ALA A 149 17.73 12.36 -3.30
CA ALA A 149 16.60 12.91 -2.58
C ALA A 149 16.07 14.19 -3.25
N SER A 150 16.98 15.07 -3.69
CA SER A 150 16.61 16.28 -4.42
C SER A 150 16.16 16.00 -5.85
N LYS A 151 16.59 14.91 -6.49
CA LYS A 151 16.12 14.46 -7.82
C LYS A 151 14.68 13.93 -7.78
N ASN A 152 14.31 13.15 -6.76
CA ASN A 152 13.04 12.40 -6.77
C ASN A 152 11.96 12.99 -5.89
N LEU A 153 12.28 14.03 -5.12
CA LEU A 153 11.35 14.81 -4.31
C LEU A 153 10.44 13.91 -3.45
N PRO A 154 10.84 13.58 -2.22
CA PRO A 154 10.01 12.73 -1.37
C PRO A 154 8.66 13.39 -1.07
N VAL A 155 7.72 12.57 -0.61
CA VAL A 155 6.34 12.97 -0.35
C VAL A 155 6.33 14.22 0.54
N VAL A 156 5.65 15.27 0.05
CA VAL A 156 5.63 16.55 0.75
C VAL A 156 4.77 16.42 1.99
N SER A 157 5.41 16.56 3.15
CA SER A 157 4.80 16.51 4.47
C SER A 157 4.71 17.91 5.09
N PRO A 158 3.98 18.08 6.20
CA PRO A 158 4.05 19.29 7.02
C PRO A 158 5.42 19.50 7.65
N TYR A 159 5.58 20.67 8.29
CA TYR A 159 6.73 20.97 9.13
C TYR A 159 6.26 21.38 10.52
N ASP A 160 6.70 20.65 11.53
CA ASP A 160 6.59 21.05 12.93
C ASP A 160 7.96 20.92 13.62
N PRO A 161 8.46 21.96 14.30
CA PRO A 161 9.80 21.94 14.88
C PRO A 161 9.98 20.86 15.96
N PHE A 162 8.94 20.50 16.72
CA PHE A 162 9.03 19.45 17.74
C PHE A 162 9.08 18.07 17.10
N VAL A 163 8.32 17.86 16.02
CA VAL A 163 8.38 16.62 15.24
C VAL A 163 9.75 16.48 14.58
N GLU A 164 10.26 17.54 13.95
CA GLU A 164 11.57 17.50 13.29
C GLU A 164 12.73 17.30 14.27
N ASP A 165 12.69 17.90 15.48
CA ASP A 165 13.67 17.61 16.54
C ASP A 165 13.63 16.13 16.95
N TYR A 166 12.44 15.58 17.20
CA TYR A 166 12.27 14.18 17.57
C TYR A 166 12.82 13.25 16.48
N LEU A 167 12.43 13.46 15.23
CA LEU A 167 12.86 12.63 14.09
C LEU A 167 14.36 12.81 13.77
N GLY A 168 14.91 14.00 14.03
CA GLY A 168 16.34 14.26 13.97
C GLY A 168 17.13 13.42 14.98
N ARG A 169 16.65 13.30 16.22
CA ARG A 169 17.32 12.54 17.29
C ARG A 169 17.10 11.03 17.18
N GLU A 170 15.86 10.59 17.02
CA GLU A 170 15.50 9.17 17.11
C GLU A 170 15.46 8.48 15.72
N GLY A 171 15.05 9.22 14.68
CA GLY A 171 14.72 8.65 13.38
C GLY A 171 13.44 7.81 13.40
N LEU A 172 13.11 7.20 12.25
CA LEU A 172 11.93 6.34 12.11
C LEU A 172 12.29 4.86 11.99
N HIS A 173 11.39 3.98 12.41
CA HIS A 173 11.58 2.54 12.41
C HIS A 173 10.46 1.85 11.62
N GLU A 174 10.76 1.49 10.38
CA GLU A 174 9.83 0.84 9.46
C GLU A 174 9.69 -0.64 9.81
N THR A 175 8.54 -1.01 10.37
CA THR A 175 8.24 -2.39 10.77
C THR A 175 7.50 -3.18 9.69
N HIS A 176 6.93 -2.49 8.71
CA HIS A 176 6.06 -3.11 7.73
C HIS A 176 6.03 -2.34 6.42
N MET A 177 6.85 -2.75 5.46
CA MET A 177 6.81 -2.21 4.11
C MET A 177 7.00 -3.28 3.04
N HIS A 178 6.14 -3.29 2.04
CA HIS A 178 6.26 -4.12 0.86
C HIS A 178 7.27 -3.48 -0.11
N LEU A 179 8.34 -4.21 -0.43
CA LEU A 179 9.35 -3.67 -1.35
C LEU A 179 8.82 -3.52 -2.78
N ASN A 180 7.88 -4.38 -3.17
CA ASN A 180 7.05 -4.18 -4.34
C ASN A 180 5.88 -3.28 -3.94
N GLY A 181 5.54 -2.28 -4.75
CA GLY A 181 4.55 -1.25 -4.38
C GLY A 181 5.17 0.01 -3.77
N SER A 182 6.50 0.07 -3.61
CA SER A 182 7.20 1.19 -2.95
C SER A 182 7.61 2.33 -3.88
N THR A 183 7.74 2.09 -5.19
CA THR A 183 8.16 3.14 -6.12
C THR A 183 7.02 4.13 -6.35
N HIS A 184 7.25 5.45 -6.29
CA HIS A 184 6.22 6.47 -6.57
C HIS A 184 5.83 6.55 -8.06
N ALA A 185 4.58 6.94 -8.34
CA ALA A 185 4.00 6.97 -9.68
C ALA A 185 4.67 7.97 -10.64
N GLU A 186 5.20 9.08 -10.14
CA GLU A 186 5.98 10.07 -10.92
C GLU A 186 7.19 9.44 -11.60
N ASN A 187 7.88 8.52 -10.91
CA ASN A 187 9.05 7.82 -11.44
C ASN A 187 8.63 6.82 -12.53
N CYS A 188 7.51 6.11 -12.32
CA CYS A 188 6.93 5.24 -13.34
C CYS A 188 6.50 6.02 -14.58
N TRP A 189 5.91 7.21 -14.40
CA TRP A 189 5.50 8.10 -15.50
C TRP A 189 6.67 8.47 -16.40
N LEU A 190 7.78 8.95 -15.82
CA LEU A 190 8.96 9.35 -16.60
C LEU A 190 9.56 8.20 -17.41
N ARG A 191 9.59 6.99 -16.84
CA ARG A 191 10.02 5.79 -17.57
C ARG A 191 9.05 5.45 -18.69
N ALA A 192 7.75 5.48 -18.43
CA ALA A 192 6.71 5.19 -19.39
C ALA A 192 6.71 6.17 -20.57
N LEU A 193 7.03 7.45 -20.35
CA LEU A 193 7.21 8.42 -21.44
C LEU A 193 8.44 8.13 -22.33
N ARG A 194 9.51 7.57 -21.74
CA ARG A 194 10.77 7.32 -22.42
C ARG A 194 10.70 6.07 -23.29
N THR A 195 10.13 5.00 -22.74
CA THR A 195 10.04 3.69 -23.40
C THR A 195 8.63 3.10 -23.27
N PRO A 196 7.59 3.74 -23.87
CA PRO A 196 6.19 3.36 -23.66
C PRO A 196 5.91 1.87 -23.87
N LYS A 197 6.39 1.31 -24.99
CA LYS A 197 6.15 -0.09 -25.36
C LYS A 197 6.76 -1.08 -24.35
N GLN A 198 7.93 -0.77 -23.80
CA GLN A 198 8.60 -1.65 -22.85
C GLN A 198 7.92 -1.60 -21.48
N GLU A 199 7.58 -0.40 -21.01
CA GLU A 199 7.01 -0.19 -19.69
C GLU A 199 5.52 -0.61 -19.60
N THR A 200 4.80 -0.72 -20.72
CA THR A 200 3.41 -1.21 -20.75
C THR A 200 3.25 -2.63 -21.28
N LYS A 201 4.36 -3.34 -21.53
CA LYS A 201 4.34 -4.69 -22.12
C LYS A 201 3.55 -5.66 -21.25
N ASP A 202 3.88 -5.73 -19.96
CA ASP A 202 3.31 -6.72 -19.05
C ASP A 202 1.86 -6.38 -18.70
N PHE A 203 1.52 -5.09 -18.55
CA PHE A 203 0.13 -4.62 -18.53
C PHE A 203 -0.69 -5.14 -19.73
N SER A 204 -0.13 -5.04 -20.94
CA SER A 204 -0.79 -5.50 -22.17
C SER A 204 -0.95 -7.02 -22.20
N LEU A 205 0.05 -7.77 -21.75
CA LEU A 205 -0.04 -9.23 -21.64
C LEU A 205 -1.10 -9.65 -20.62
N LYS A 206 -1.13 -8.98 -19.46
CA LYS A 206 -2.09 -9.24 -18.40
C LYS A 206 -3.52 -8.96 -18.85
N TRP A 207 -3.73 -7.82 -19.49
CA TRP A 207 -5.02 -7.40 -20.03
C TRP A 207 -5.67 -8.47 -20.93
N ASN A 208 -4.86 -9.09 -21.79
CA ASN A 208 -5.30 -10.05 -22.79
C ASN A 208 -5.41 -11.50 -22.26
N SER A 209 -5.03 -11.76 -21.00
CA SER A 209 -5.11 -13.08 -20.40
C SER A 209 -6.54 -13.41 -19.96
N LEU A 210 -7.37 -13.91 -20.87
CA LEU A 210 -8.80 -14.19 -20.61
C LEU A 210 -9.05 -15.27 -19.53
N SER A 211 -8.07 -16.13 -19.27
CA SER A 211 -8.18 -17.23 -18.29
C SER A 211 -7.76 -16.85 -16.87
N ALA A 212 -7.20 -15.65 -16.67
CA ALA A 212 -6.72 -15.20 -15.37
C ALA A 212 -7.76 -14.26 -14.73
N SER A 213 -8.24 -14.60 -13.53
CA SER A 213 -9.27 -13.81 -12.81
C SER A 213 -8.85 -12.37 -12.54
N ASP A 214 -7.55 -12.16 -12.33
CA ASP A 214 -6.92 -10.86 -12.14
C ASP A 214 -6.86 -10.00 -13.41
N ALA A 215 -7.00 -10.58 -14.62
CA ALA A 215 -7.11 -9.78 -15.84
C ALA A 215 -8.42 -8.98 -15.90
N ALA A 216 -9.52 -9.51 -15.34
CA ALA A 216 -10.77 -8.77 -15.22
C ALA A 216 -10.61 -7.56 -14.29
N ALA A 217 -9.95 -7.77 -13.15
CA ALA A 217 -9.65 -6.72 -12.17
C ALA A 217 -8.82 -5.57 -12.79
N VAL A 218 -7.85 -5.88 -13.66
CA VAL A 218 -7.08 -4.86 -14.41
C VAL A 218 -7.96 -4.08 -15.39
N ARG A 219 -8.88 -4.74 -16.09
CA ARG A 219 -9.84 -4.08 -17.00
C ARG A 219 -10.82 -3.19 -16.24
N GLU A 220 -11.31 -3.64 -15.10
CA GLU A 220 -12.18 -2.84 -14.22
C GLU A 220 -11.47 -1.57 -13.75
N LEU A 221 -10.23 -1.68 -13.27
CA LEU A 221 -9.45 -0.52 -12.85
C LEU A 221 -9.31 0.50 -13.98
N ALA A 222 -8.82 0.07 -15.15
CA ALA A 222 -8.63 0.98 -16.28
C ALA A 222 -9.94 1.64 -16.73
N ARG A 223 -11.04 0.85 -16.84
CA ARG A 223 -12.34 1.35 -17.29
C ARG A 223 -13.04 2.22 -16.25
N SER A 224 -12.73 2.06 -14.96
CA SER A 224 -13.20 2.98 -13.91
C SER A 224 -12.57 4.37 -14.03
N ILE A 225 -11.35 4.46 -14.56
CA ILE A 225 -10.64 5.72 -14.79
C ILE A 225 -11.08 6.35 -16.11
N ASP A 226 -11.07 5.57 -17.20
CA ASP A 226 -11.56 5.96 -18.52
C ASP A 226 -12.19 4.74 -19.22
N PRO A 227 -13.51 4.76 -19.50
CA PRO A 227 -14.21 3.64 -20.14
C PRO A 227 -13.61 3.17 -21.46
N ASN A 228 -12.92 4.07 -22.18
CA ASN A 228 -12.29 3.79 -23.47
C ASN A 228 -10.82 3.38 -23.35
N LEU A 229 -10.26 3.36 -22.14
CA LEU A 229 -8.86 3.04 -21.92
C LEU A 229 -8.60 1.56 -22.22
N SER A 230 -7.66 1.33 -23.12
CA SER A 230 -7.17 0.02 -23.53
C SER A 230 -5.64 0.06 -23.60
N PRO A 231 -4.94 -1.08 -23.66
CA PRO A 231 -3.49 -1.08 -23.83
C PRO A 231 -3.01 -0.31 -25.06
N ALA A 232 -3.75 -0.40 -26.16
CA ALA A 232 -3.44 0.35 -27.39
C ALA A 232 -3.64 1.86 -27.19
N GLU A 233 -4.74 2.25 -26.56
CA GLU A 233 -5.01 3.66 -26.28
C GLU A 233 -4.01 4.25 -25.28
N LEU A 234 -3.68 3.53 -24.21
CA LEU A 234 -2.67 3.92 -23.24
C LEU A 234 -1.31 4.12 -23.92
N HIS A 235 -0.91 3.21 -24.82
CA HIS A 235 0.33 3.36 -25.57
C HIS A 235 0.34 4.64 -26.41
N ARG A 236 -0.71 4.91 -27.18
CA ARG A 236 -0.81 6.14 -27.98
C ARG A 236 -0.81 7.40 -27.12
N GLN A 237 -1.50 7.38 -25.98
CA GLN A 237 -1.50 8.47 -25.01
C GLN A 237 -0.11 8.74 -24.43
N LEU A 238 0.66 7.70 -24.09
CA LEU A 238 2.04 7.86 -23.61
C LEU A 238 2.97 8.43 -24.69
N VAL A 239 2.80 8.01 -25.95
CA VAL A 239 3.54 8.57 -27.10
C VAL A 239 3.20 10.06 -27.26
N ALA A 240 1.93 10.42 -27.23
CA ALA A 240 1.49 11.82 -27.32
C ALA A 240 1.99 12.65 -26.14
N ALA A 241 1.92 12.13 -24.90
CA ALA A 241 2.41 12.82 -23.71
C ALA A 241 3.93 13.04 -23.76
N SER A 242 4.70 12.07 -24.28
CA SER A 242 6.15 12.20 -24.47
C SER A 242 6.48 13.33 -25.46
N ARG A 243 5.70 13.45 -26.54
CA ARG A 243 5.84 14.53 -27.53
C ARG A 243 5.37 15.89 -26.97
N LEU A 244 4.24 15.94 -26.26
CA LEU A 244 3.76 17.14 -25.56
C LEU A 244 4.84 17.67 -24.61
N ARG A 245 5.45 16.79 -23.81
CA ARG A 245 6.53 17.15 -22.90
C ARG A 245 7.68 17.85 -23.64
N LYS A 246 8.11 17.33 -24.80
CA LYS A 246 9.18 17.98 -25.60
C LYS A 246 8.81 19.42 -25.98
N TRP A 247 7.62 19.63 -26.52
CA TRP A 247 7.13 20.98 -26.88
C TRP A 247 7.02 21.91 -25.68
N LEU A 248 6.48 21.42 -24.57
CA LEU A 248 6.26 22.20 -23.35
C LEU A 248 7.57 22.57 -22.66
N VAL A 249 8.55 21.66 -22.64
CA VAL A 249 9.90 21.97 -22.15
C VAL A 249 10.55 23.03 -23.05
N ALA A 250 10.49 22.89 -24.37
CA ALA A 250 11.04 23.90 -25.29
C ALA A 250 10.37 25.28 -25.10
N ALA A 251 9.06 25.30 -24.85
CA ALA A 251 8.34 26.52 -24.48
C ALA A 251 8.82 27.11 -23.14
N ALA A 252 8.97 26.26 -22.12
CA ALA A 252 9.44 26.66 -20.79
C ALA A 252 10.85 27.24 -20.82
N THR A 253 11.72 26.69 -21.67
CA THR A 253 13.12 27.12 -21.83
C THR A 253 13.30 28.26 -22.83
N GLY A 254 12.23 28.68 -23.51
CA GLY A 254 12.27 29.75 -24.50
C GLY A 254 13.05 29.40 -25.77
N THR A 255 13.16 28.11 -26.11
CA THR A 255 13.90 27.63 -27.29
C THR A 255 13.02 27.50 -28.54
N LEU A 256 11.69 27.60 -28.40
CA LEU A 256 10.77 27.65 -29.55
C LEU A 256 10.98 28.91 -30.38
N SER A 257 11.17 28.74 -31.70
CA SER A 257 11.21 29.87 -32.63
C SER A 257 9.80 30.46 -32.80
N ALA A 258 9.74 31.75 -33.16
CA ALA A 258 8.46 32.43 -33.42
C ALA A 258 7.71 31.88 -34.66
N GLU A 259 8.42 31.19 -35.55
CA GLU A 259 7.90 30.65 -36.81
C GLU A 259 7.53 29.16 -36.71
N VAL A 260 7.80 28.51 -35.57
CA VAL A 260 7.55 27.07 -35.42
C VAL A 260 6.04 26.78 -35.41
N LYS A 261 5.62 25.80 -36.19
CA LYS A 261 4.22 25.38 -36.22
C LYS A 261 3.95 24.42 -35.06
N LEU A 262 3.14 24.86 -34.10
CA LEU A 262 2.68 23.99 -33.03
C LEU A 262 1.76 22.89 -33.57
N PRO A 263 1.71 21.72 -32.91
CA PRO A 263 0.75 20.67 -33.24
C PRO A 263 -0.69 21.21 -33.26
N HIS A 264 -1.52 20.69 -34.16
CA HIS A 264 -2.91 21.08 -34.32
C HIS A 264 -3.78 20.54 -33.18
N ASP A 265 -3.66 19.25 -32.85
CA ASP A 265 -4.46 18.57 -31.84
C ASP A 265 -3.76 17.35 -31.23
N LEU A 266 -4.45 16.66 -30.30
CA LEU A 266 -3.93 15.47 -29.63
C LEU A 266 -3.76 14.27 -30.60
N THR A 267 -4.63 14.13 -31.61
CA THR A 267 -4.60 13.00 -32.55
C THR A 267 -3.33 13.05 -33.41
N GLU A 268 -2.95 14.23 -33.88
CA GLU A 268 -1.69 14.43 -34.62
C GLU A 268 -0.48 13.97 -33.79
N LEU A 269 -0.48 14.27 -32.49
CA LEU A 269 0.56 13.82 -31.56
C LEU A 269 0.50 12.33 -31.21
N MET A 270 -0.61 11.65 -31.42
CA MET A 270 -0.72 10.20 -31.23
C MET A 270 -0.19 9.42 -32.43
N ASP A 271 -0.43 9.92 -33.64
CA ASP A 271 -0.29 9.13 -34.87
C ASP A 271 0.87 9.57 -35.79
N ASP A 272 1.32 10.84 -35.76
CA ASP A 272 2.33 11.35 -36.70
C ASP A 272 3.75 11.43 -36.08
N GLU A 273 4.68 10.58 -36.53
CA GLU A 273 6.08 10.57 -36.05
C GLU A 273 6.92 11.74 -36.57
N SER A 274 6.51 12.40 -37.67
CA SER A 274 7.31 13.42 -38.36
C SER A 274 7.51 14.70 -37.52
N LEU A 275 6.56 15.03 -36.65
CA LEU A 275 6.58 16.19 -35.75
C LEU A 275 7.72 16.20 -34.74
N GLN A 276 8.43 15.08 -34.52
CA GLN A 276 9.59 15.08 -33.62
C GLN A 276 10.82 15.78 -34.20
N LYS A 277 10.89 15.97 -35.52
CA LYS A 277 12.07 16.54 -36.18
C LYS A 277 12.13 18.07 -36.10
N GLU A 278 11.02 18.73 -35.75
CA GLU A 278 10.89 20.19 -35.78
C GLU A 278 11.05 20.85 -34.39
N VAL A 279 11.10 20.07 -33.30
CA VAL A 279 11.21 20.60 -31.94
C VAL A 279 12.68 20.87 -31.60
N PRO A 280 13.05 22.11 -31.26
CA PRO A 280 14.41 22.42 -30.80
C PRO A 280 14.75 21.65 -29.52
N GLU A 281 16.03 21.30 -29.37
CA GLU A 281 16.50 20.68 -28.14
C GLU A 281 16.32 21.64 -26.95
N PRO A 282 15.91 21.13 -25.77
CA PRO A 282 15.65 21.97 -24.62
C PRO A 282 16.96 22.53 -24.06
N VAL A 283 16.88 23.73 -23.48
CA VAL A 283 18.02 24.35 -22.80
C VAL A 283 17.66 24.59 -21.33
N PRO A 284 18.23 23.85 -20.38
CA PRO A 284 19.41 22.98 -20.53
C PRO A 284 19.10 21.58 -21.09
N ALA A 285 20.09 20.97 -21.75
CA ALA A 285 19.97 19.66 -22.42
C ALA A 285 19.54 18.51 -21.48
N GLN A 286 19.80 18.61 -20.18
CA GLN A 286 19.36 17.61 -19.19
C GLN A 286 17.84 17.45 -19.06
N LEU A 287 17.05 18.43 -19.52
CA LEU A 287 15.60 18.31 -19.55
C LEU A 287 15.11 17.41 -20.70
N GLN A 288 15.99 17.01 -21.62
CA GLN A 288 15.71 15.93 -22.55
C GLN A 288 15.39 14.66 -21.78
N LEU A 289 14.33 13.97 -22.22
CA LEU A 289 13.90 12.75 -21.56
C LEU A 289 14.96 11.65 -21.75
N SER A 290 15.50 11.13 -20.66
CA SER A 290 16.59 10.16 -20.64
C SER A 290 16.45 9.19 -19.46
N ALA A 291 17.42 8.28 -19.28
CA ALA A 291 17.48 7.46 -18.07
C ALA A 291 17.73 8.24 -16.78
N ASN A 292 18.19 9.48 -16.90
CA ASN A 292 18.54 10.32 -15.77
C ASN A 292 17.43 11.33 -15.44
N SER A 293 16.33 11.33 -16.20
CA SER A 293 15.18 12.20 -15.90
C SER A 293 14.59 11.87 -14.54
N SER A 294 14.21 12.91 -13.82
CA SER A 294 13.78 12.85 -12.42
C SER A 294 12.57 13.74 -12.16
N ALA A 295 11.88 13.50 -11.04
CA ALA A 295 10.73 14.32 -10.63
C ALA A 295 11.08 15.80 -10.43
N ALA A 296 12.33 16.11 -10.08
CA ALA A 296 12.83 17.47 -9.95
C ALA A 296 12.99 18.18 -11.30
N ASP A 297 13.36 17.44 -12.36
CA ASP A 297 13.37 17.98 -13.72
C ASP A 297 11.95 18.36 -14.15
N GLU A 298 10.97 17.49 -13.86
CA GLU A 298 9.55 17.77 -14.09
C GLU A 298 9.09 19.01 -13.33
N LEU A 299 9.36 19.07 -12.02
CA LEU A 299 9.01 20.24 -11.21
C LEU A 299 9.61 21.52 -11.79
N TYR A 300 10.88 21.46 -12.21
CA TYR A 300 11.60 22.61 -12.71
C TYR A 300 10.98 23.16 -14.01
N TRP A 301 10.85 22.34 -15.05
CA TRP A 301 10.34 22.87 -16.31
C TRP A 301 8.88 23.30 -16.20
N ILE A 302 8.05 22.62 -15.39
CA ILE A 302 6.66 23.03 -15.13
C ILE A 302 6.63 24.39 -14.43
N GLN A 303 7.50 24.62 -13.43
CA GLN A 303 7.61 25.92 -12.78
C GLN A 303 7.97 27.03 -13.76
N HIS A 304 8.93 26.78 -14.66
CA HIS A 304 9.34 27.73 -15.69
C HIS A 304 8.22 28.00 -16.71
N PHE A 305 7.53 26.94 -17.15
CA PHE A 305 6.38 27.04 -18.03
C PHE A 305 5.30 27.95 -17.41
N LEU A 306 4.89 27.67 -16.16
CA LEU A 306 3.86 28.44 -15.46
C LEU A 306 4.24 29.91 -15.33
N ARG A 307 5.50 30.24 -15.00
CA ARG A 307 5.96 31.64 -14.95
C ARG A 307 5.90 32.33 -16.31
N ARG A 308 6.27 31.62 -17.37
CA ARG A 308 6.23 32.18 -18.72
C ARG A 308 4.79 32.41 -19.16
N SER A 309 3.89 31.45 -18.95
CA SER A 309 2.46 31.58 -19.26
C SER A 309 1.78 32.73 -18.52
N MET A 310 2.19 33.04 -17.28
CA MET A 310 1.67 34.21 -16.56
C MET A 310 2.02 35.55 -17.22
N ASN A 311 3.09 35.60 -18.01
CA ASN A 311 3.57 36.82 -18.68
C ASN A 311 3.25 36.84 -20.18
N TYR A 312 3.26 35.67 -20.83
CA TYR A 312 3.06 35.44 -22.26
C TYR A 312 2.05 34.31 -22.45
N SER A 313 0.76 34.66 -22.53
CA SER A 313 -0.31 33.68 -22.72
C SER A 313 -0.32 33.15 -24.16
N SER A 314 -0.38 31.83 -24.32
CA SER A 314 -0.63 31.18 -25.61
C SER A 314 -1.70 30.13 -25.42
N VAL A 315 -2.84 30.31 -26.11
CA VAL A 315 -3.95 29.36 -26.06
C VAL A 315 -3.47 27.95 -26.41
N ALA A 316 -2.66 27.80 -27.46
CA ALA A 316 -2.12 26.52 -27.86
C ALA A 316 -1.26 25.87 -26.77
N LEU A 317 -0.31 26.62 -26.18
CA LEU A 317 0.56 26.06 -25.15
C LEU A 317 -0.19 25.72 -23.86
N ASP A 318 -1.14 26.56 -23.45
CA ASP A 318 -1.98 26.30 -22.28
C ASP A 318 -2.83 25.04 -22.47
N ARG A 319 -3.39 24.86 -23.67
CA ARG A 319 -4.15 23.66 -24.04
C ARG A 319 -3.27 22.41 -24.10
N MET A 320 -2.08 22.50 -24.69
CA MET A 320 -1.10 21.41 -24.71
C MET A 320 -0.66 21.02 -23.28
N PHE A 321 -0.45 22.00 -22.41
CA PHE A 321 -0.10 21.78 -21.00
C PHE A 321 -1.25 21.11 -20.24
N HIS A 322 -2.49 21.57 -20.43
CA HIS A 322 -3.67 20.94 -19.86
C HIS A 322 -3.77 19.47 -20.26
N THR A 323 -3.62 19.18 -21.56
CA THR A 323 -3.62 17.80 -22.07
C THR A 323 -2.50 16.96 -21.48
N TYR A 324 -1.27 17.50 -21.36
CA TYR A 324 -0.17 16.79 -20.71
C TYR A 324 -0.50 16.39 -19.28
N LEU A 325 -1.03 17.31 -18.47
CA LEU A 325 -1.38 17.04 -17.07
C LEU A 325 -2.51 16.00 -16.96
N VAL A 326 -3.54 16.08 -17.82
CA VAL A 326 -4.64 15.10 -17.79
C VAL A 326 -4.16 13.69 -18.19
N LEU A 327 -3.27 13.58 -19.18
CA LEU A 327 -2.66 12.30 -19.56
C LEU A 327 -1.75 11.75 -18.44
N GLN A 328 -0.95 12.61 -17.81
CA GLN A 328 -0.14 12.23 -16.65
C GLN A 328 -1.01 11.67 -15.53
N ASN A 329 -2.10 12.36 -15.18
CA ASN A 329 -2.95 11.96 -14.06
C ASN A 329 -3.84 10.76 -14.40
N GLN A 330 -4.20 10.55 -15.66
CA GLN A 330 -4.83 9.30 -16.09
C GLN A 330 -3.89 8.09 -15.87
N TYR A 331 -2.60 8.21 -16.21
CA TYR A 331 -1.61 7.19 -15.90
C TYR A 331 -1.38 7.06 -14.38
N TYR A 332 -1.30 8.18 -13.67
CA TYR A 332 -1.12 8.23 -12.21
C TYR A 332 -2.20 7.44 -11.47
N ARG A 333 -3.47 7.58 -11.88
CA ARG A 333 -4.61 6.88 -11.29
C ARG A 333 -4.61 5.37 -11.54
N LEU A 334 -3.80 4.86 -12.47
CA LEU A 334 -3.56 3.42 -12.60
C LEU A 334 -2.58 2.90 -11.54
N LEU A 335 -1.87 3.78 -10.83
CA LEU A 335 -0.80 3.42 -9.91
C LEU A 335 -1.11 3.77 -8.46
N VAL A 336 -1.94 4.80 -8.22
CA VAL A 336 -2.27 5.30 -6.88
C VAL A 336 -3.75 5.10 -6.58
N GLN A 337 -4.04 4.58 -5.38
CA GLN A 337 -5.40 4.33 -4.92
C GLN A 337 -6.03 5.60 -4.34
N SER A 338 -7.17 5.99 -4.91
CA SER A 338 -7.99 7.13 -4.44
C SER A 338 -9.14 6.67 -3.54
N GLU A 339 -9.83 7.60 -2.88
CA GLU A 339 -10.94 7.29 -1.96
C GLU A 339 -12.22 6.88 -2.70
N GLU A 340 -12.25 7.06 -4.03
CA GLU A 340 -13.29 6.48 -4.89
C GLU A 340 -13.11 4.95 -5.06
N GLN A 341 -11.91 4.45 -4.73
CA GLN A 341 -11.52 3.05 -4.86
C GLN A 341 -11.30 2.48 -3.46
N PHE A 342 -12.36 1.99 -2.86
CA PHE A 342 -12.39 1.61 -1.45
C PHE A 342 -12.38 0.08 -1.24
N GLY A 343 -11.59 -0.39 -0.27
CA GLY A 343 -11.49 -1.81 0.11
C GLY A 343 -10.32 -2.57 -0.52
N PHE A 344 -10.05 -3.77 0.02
CA PHE A 344 -8.87 -4.56 -0.35
C PHE A 344 -8.88 -5.03 -1.81
N ASP A 345 -10.05 -5.44 -2.33
CA ASP A 345 -10.16 -5.84 -3.74
C ASP A 345 -9.83 -4.70 -4.71
N GLN A 346 -10.06 -3.44 -4.32
CA GLN A 346 -9.63 -2.28 -5.11
C GLN A 346 -8.11 -2.12 -5.03
N PHE A 347 -7.52 -2.23 -3.83
CA PHE A 347 -6.06 -2.25 -3.65
C PHE A 347 -5.39 -3.32 -4.54
N GLN A 348 -5.92 -4.54 -4.57
CA GLN A 348 -5.33 -5.62 -5.37
C GLN A 348 -5.24 -5.30 -6.86
N LYS A 349 -6.18 -4.51 -7.42
CA LYS A 349 -6.16 -4.13 -8.84
C LYS A 349 -4.88 -3.38 -9.22
N PHE A 350 -4.33 -2.59 -8.30
CA PHE A 350 -3.06 -1.88 -8.49
C PHE A 350 -1.88 -2.85 -8.52
N THR A 351 -1.90 -3.86 -7.65
CA THR A 351 -0.86 -4.91 -7.61
C THR A 351 -0.88 -5.80 -8.86
N TYR A 352 -2.04 -5.96 -9.51
CA TYR A 352 -2.22 -6.84 -10.66
C TYR A 352 -1.87 -6.21 -12.02
N ASN A 353 -1.86 -4.89 -12.14
CA ASN A 353 -1.73 -4.23 -13.44
C ASN A 353 -0.30 -4.23 -14.02
N GLN A 354 0.71 -4.52 -13.19
CA GLN A 354 2.12 -4.65 -13.59
C GLN A 354 2.78 -3.38 -14.16
N LEU A 355 2.11 -2.22 -14.14
CA LEU A 355 2.68 -0.96 -14.65
C LEU A 355 3.84 -0.44 -13.79
N ARG A 356 3.93 -0.90 -12.53
CA ARG A 356 5.02 -0.56 -11.61
C ARG A 356 6.22 -1.49 -11.75
N GLU A 357 6.02 -2.76 -12.14
CA GLU A 357 7.05 -3.81 -12.12
C GLU A 357 8.37 -3.42 -12.83
N PRO A 358 8.37 -2.78 -14.02
CA PRO A 358 9.62 -2.44 -14.71
C PRO A 358 10.51 -1.44 -13.95
N ALA A 359 9.90 -0.53 -13.18
CA ALA A 359 10.63 0.39 -12.30
C ALA A 359 11.12 -0.31 -11.03
N GLU A 360 10.46 -1.40 -10.66
CA GLU A 360 10.67 -2.14 -9.42
C GLU A 360 11.68 -3.28 -9.53
N GLU A 361 12.19 -3.58 -10.72
CA GLU A 361 13.32 -4.50 -10.86
C GLU A 361 14.62 -3.95 -10.24
N ASP A 362 14.76 -2.62 -10.17
CA ASP A 362 15.88 -1.94 -9.54
C ASP A 362 15.54 -1.49 -8.11
N TYR A 363 16.35 -1.95 -7.15
CA TYR A 363 16.15 -1.69 -5.72
C TYR A 363 16.90 -0.45 -5.23
N LEU A 364 17.95 0.00 -5.93
CA LEU A 364 18.75 1.14 -5.50
C LEU A 364 17.92 2.45 -5.41
N PRO A 365 17.11 2.82 -6.42
CA PRO A 365 16.21 3.99 -6.33
C PRO A 365 15.25 3.94 -5.14
N ARG A 366 14.79 2.73 -4.77
CA ARG A 366 13.81 2.51 -3.71
C ARG A 366 14.40 2.77 -2.34
N PHE A 367 15.58 2.22 -2.07
CA PHE A 367 16.29 2.48 -0.81
C PHE A 367 16.56 3.96 -0.64
N TRP A 368 16.98 4.64 -1.70
CA TRP A 368 17.17 6.08 -1.60
C TRP A 368 15.86 6.87 -1.44
N ALA A 369 14.72 6.39 -1.97
CA ALA A 369 13.42 7.00 -1.65
C ALA A 369 13.10 6.85 -0.15
N MET A 370 13.35 5.67 0.44
CA MET A 370 13.17 5.38 1.86
C MET A 370 14.17 6.12 2.77
N HIS A 371 15.31 6.57 2.23
CA HIS A 371 16.31 7.38 2.95
C HIS A 371 15.72 8.74 3.35
N GLY A 372 14.86 9.34 2.52
CA GLY A 372 14.26 10.66 2.77
C GLY A 372 15.09 11.83 2.23
N LYS A 373 14.83 13.05 2.73
CA LYS A 373 15.35 14.32 2.16
C LYS A 373 16.83 14.60 2.43
N ALA A 374 17.35 14.19 3.58
CA ALA A 374 18.71 14.48 3.97
C ALA A 374 19.70 13.58 3.20
N SER A 375 20.89 14.09 2.90
CA SER A 375 21.90 13.36 2.12
C SER A 375 22.86 12.54 2.98
N ASN A 376 23.01 12.91 4.26
CA ASN A 376 24.01 12.38 5.17
C ASN A 376 23.41 11.57 6.33
N VAL A 377 22.10 11.62 6.53
CA VAL A 377 21.38 10.91 7.59
C VAL A 377 20.06 10.41 7.03
N SER A 378 19.87 9.09 7.09
CA SER A 378 18.63 8.45 6.71
C SER A 378 17.52 8.79 7.72
N ARG A 379 16.38 9.22 7.20
CA ARG A 379 15.16 9.50 7.98
C ARG A 379 14.64 8.21 8.62
N THR A 380 14.71 7.12 7.88
CA THR A 380 14.46 5.75 8.36
C THR A 380 15.76 5.19 8.92
N THR A 381 15.77 4.70 10.15
CA THR A 381 16.95 4.08 10.77
C THR A 381 16.93 2.57 10.54
N TYR A 382 15.79 1.93 10.85
CA TYR A 382 15.58 0.50 10.68
C TYR A 382 14.51 0.28 9.61
N LEU A 383 14.82 -0.57 8.62
CA LEU A 383 13.97 -0.89 7.48
C LEU A 383 13.69 -2.40 7.43
N GLU A 384 12.42 -2.77 7.59
CA GLU A 384 11.96 -4.15 7.40
C GLU A 384 11.19 -4.30 6.07
N GLY A 385 11.88 -4.79 5.05
CA GLY A 385 11.33 -4.96 3.71
C GLY A 385 10.74 -6.35 3.48
N ARG A 386 9.48 -6.42 3.02
CA ARG A 386 8.79 -7.67 2.69
C ARG A 386 9.01 -8.06 1.23
N LEU A 387 9.33 -9.33 1.01
CA LEU A 387 9.47 -9.94 -0.33
C LEU A 387 8.83 -11.32 -0.38
N SER A 388 8.30 -11.73 -1.52
CA SER A 388 7.71 -13.06 -1.66
C SER A 388 8.70 -14.12 -2.14
N PRO A 389 8.75 -15.31 -1.51
CA PRO A 389 9.63 -16.38 -1.93
C PRO A 389 9.16 -16.94 -3.28
N LYS A 390 10.11 -17.47 -4.05
CA LYS A 390 9.87 -18.05 -5.38
C LYS A 390 9.95 -19.57 -5.32
N ASN A 391 9.35 -20.21 -6.32
CA ASN A 391 9.24 -21.65 -6.41
C ASN A 391 10.51 -22.39 -6.90
N THR A 392 11.61 -21.68 -7.14
CA THR A 392 12.90 -22.29 -7.51
C THR A 392 14.07 -21.53 -6.92
N LEU A 393 15.15 -22.25 -6.64
CA LEU A 393 16.40 -21.69 -6.11
C LEU A 393 16.95 -20.58 -7.01
N ARG A 394 16.92 -20.77 -8.34
CA ARG A 394 17.38 -19.79 -9.33
C ARG A 394 16.60 -18.48 -9.25
N LYS A 395 15.27 -18.54 -9.08
CA LYS A 395 14.44 -17.34 -8.97
C LYS A 395 14.67 -16.62 -7.65
N ASN A 396 14.80 -17.34 -6.52
CA ASN A 396 15.18 -16.74 -5.24
C ASN A 396 16.56 -16.09 -5.30
N HIS A 397 17.54 -16.77 -5.90
CA HIS A 397 18.87 -16.20 -6.11
C HIS A 397 18.80 -14.89 -6.90
N LYS A 398 18.07 -14.84 -8.03
CA LYS A 398 17.91 -13.61 -8.82
C LYS A 398 17.30 -12.48 -7.97
N LEU A 399 16.23 -12.77 -7.24
CA LEU A 399 15.55 -11.79 -6.39
C LEU A 399 16.46 -11.26 -5.27
N LEU A 400 17.02 -12.15 -4.46
CA LEU A 400 17.89 -11.78 -3.34
C LEU A 400 19.14 -11.03 -3.82
N LYS A 401 19.68 -11.42 -4.99
CA LYS A 401 20.81 -10.72 -5.60
C LYS A 401 20.46 -9.31 -6.04
N ALA A 402 19.27 -9.09 -6.58
CA ALA A 402 18.79 -7.76 -6.96
C ALA A 402 18.57 -6.88 -5.73
N VAL A 403 17.87 -7.38 -4.72
CA VAL A 403 17.56 -6.65 -3.46
C VAL A 403 18.85 -6.25 -2.75
N LEU A 404 19.67 -7.23 -2.36
CA LEU A 404 20.89 -6.99 -1.59
C LEU A 404 21.97 -6.30 -2.44
N GLY A 405 21.93 -6.47 -3.76
CA GLY A 405 22.81 -5.78 -4.69
C GLY A 405 22.50 -4.29 -4.77
N GLY A 406 21.21 -3.92 -4.89
CA GLY A 406 20.76 -2.54 -4.79
C GLY A 406 21.08 -1.93 -3.43
N TYR A 407 20.92 -2.70 -2.35
CA TYR A 407 21.26 -2.26 -1.00
C TYR A 407 22.77 -1.99 -0.83
N TRP A 408 23.62 -2.86 -1.37
CA TRP A 408 25.06 -2.62 -1.41
C TRP A 408 25.42 -1.34 -2.17
N CYS A 409 24.79 -1.09 -3.32
CA CYS A 409 25.02 0.15 -4.05
C CYS A 409 24.58 1.38 -3.24
N TYR A 410 23.48 1.28 -2.50
CA TYR A 410 22.99 2.32 -1.59
C TYR A 410 24.02 2.62 -0.49
N LEU A 411 24.54 1.61 0.21
CA LEU A 411 25.59 1.78 1.24
C LEU A 411 26.90 2.38 0.72
N ASN A 412 27.13 2.31 -0.59
CA ASN A 412 28.31 2.89 -1.25
C ASN A 412 28.01 4.26 -1.87
N ASN A 413 26.91 4.91 -1.48
CA ASN A 413 26.48 6.21 -1.98
C ASN A 413 26.40 6.30 -3.52
N GLN A 414 26.04 5.21 -4.20
CA GLN A 414 25.95 5.22 -5.66
C GLN A 414 24.73 6.00 -6.11
N ASP A 415 24.92 6.86 -7.11
CA ASP A 415 23.84 7.52 -7.82
C ASP A 415 23.08 6.47 -8.64
N PRO A 416 21.74 6.32 -8.46
CA PRO A 416 20.93 5.40 -9.27
C PRO A 416 21.04 5.64 -10.78
N GLN A 417 21.46 6.84 -11.18
CA GLN A 417 21.58 7.27 -12.57
C GLN A 417 23.05 7.28 -13.07
N GLY A 418 24.03 6.99 -12.19
CA GLY A 418 25.46 7.05 -12.51
C GLY A 418 26.07 5.70 -12.91
N ARG A 419 27.25 5.71 -13.56
CA ARG A 419 28.05 4.50 -13.72
C ARG A 419 28.72 4.17 -12.37
N GLY A 420 28.35 3.04 -11.77
CA GLY A 420 28.83 2.65 -10.44
C GLY A 420 30.35 2.46 -10.39
N VAL A 421 31.03 3.21 -9.53
CA VAL A 421 32.47 3.10 -9.26
C VAL A 421 32.80 1.80 -8.51
N ASN A 422 31.82 1.23 -7.80
CA ASN A 422 31.93 -0.04 -7.05
C ASN A 422 30.74 -0.98 -7.37
N PRO A 423 30.71 -1.66 -8.52
CA PRO A 423 29.57 -2.50 -8.88
C PRO A 423 29.30 -3.57 -7.80
N SER A 424 28.02 -3.93 -7.65
CA SER A 424 27.66 -5.05 -6.78
C SER A 424 28.45 -6.30 -7.20
N PRO A 425 28.99 -7.09 -6.24
CA PRO A 425 29.72 -8.31 -6.55
C PRO A 425 28.95 -9.23 -7.50
N GLY A 426 29.61 -10.06 -8.31
CA GLY A 426 28.88 -10.93 -9.25
C GLY A 426 28.10 -12.06 -8.57
N LYS A 427 28.66 -12.63 -7.50
CA LYS A 427 28.08 -13.78 -6.78
C LYS A 427 27.31 -13.33 -5.53
N LEU A 428 26.27 -14.09 -5.14
CA LEU A 428 25.51 -13.78 -3.93
C LEU A 428 26.32 -13.99 -2.64
N GLY A 429 27.10 -15.07 -2.55
CA GLY A 429 27.94 -15.35 -1.37
C GLY A 429 28.96 -14.24 -1.07
N GLU A 430 29.66 -13.77 -2.11
CA GLU A 430 30.62 -12.65 -1.99
C GLU A 430 29.94 -11.34 -1.57
N LEU A 431 28.73 -11.06 -2.10
CA LEU A 431 27.96 -9.89 -1.69
C LEU A 431 27.58 -9.97 -0.21
N LEU A 432 27.14 -11.13 0.28
CA LEU A 432 26.80 -11.32 1.69
C LEU A 432 28.02 -11.12 2.59
N GLU A 433 29.19 -11.64 2.19
CA GLU A 433 30.45 -11.44 2.90
C GLU A 433 30.81 -9.96 3.03
N ARG A 434 30.73 -9.20 1.93
CA ARG A 434 31.04 -7.78 1.93
C ARG A 434 30.03 -6.97 2.74
N LEU A 435 28.75 -7.31 2.69
CA LEU A 435 27.72 -6.64 3.49
C LEU A 435 27.95 -6.86 4.98
N GLU A 436 28.24 -8.09 5.42
CA GLU A 436 28.56 -8.35 6.82
C GLU A 436 29.83 -7.61 7.26
N GLU A 437 30.88 -7.60 6.43
CA GLU A 437 32.12 -6.89 6.73
C GLU A 437 31.92 -5.37 6.84
N HIS A 438 31.04 -4.80 6.01
CA HIS A 438 30.63 -3.40 6.14
C HIS A 438 30.02 -3.15 7.53
N PHE A 439 29.01 -3.93 7.94
CA PHE A 439 28.33 -3.70 9.22
C PHE A 439 29.17 -4.06 10.46
N ARG A 440 30.16 -4.96 10.35
CA ARG A 440 31.13 -5.17 11.43
C ARG A 440 32.00 -3.94 11.70
N LYS A 441 32.23 -3.10 10.68
CA LYS A 441 33.04 -1.88 10.76
C LYS A 441 32.20 -0.64 11.07
N THR A 442 30.90 -0.71 10.88
CA THR A 442 29.98 0.42 11.04
C THR A 442 29.30 0.37 12.40
N SER A 443 29.29 1.51 13.11
CA SER A 443 28.60 1.62 14.41
C SER A 443 27.10 1.30 14.28
N PRO A 444 26.49 0.56 15.23
CA PRO A 444 25.03 0.39 15.32
C PRO A 444 24.26 1.73 15.39
N LEU A 445 24.91 2.78 15.88
CA LEU A 445 24.36 4.13 15.96
C LEU A 445 24.54 4.94 14.68
N ASP A 446 25.25 4.40 13.68
CA ASP A 446 25.38 5.05 12.38
C ASP A 446 24.02 5.07 11.67
N ARG A 447 23.58 6.29 11.37
CA ARG A 447 22.33 6.60 10.67
C ARG A 447 22.58 7.17 9.29
N SER A 448 23.81 7.12 8.77
CA SER A 448 24.12 7.55 7.41
C SER A 448 23.30 6.78 6.36
N HIS A 449 22.94 5.53 6.67
CA HIS A 449 22.10 4.67 5.86
C HIS A 449 21.12 3.91 6.75
N HIS A 450 19.93 3.60 6.24
CA HIS A 450 19.03 2.69 6.96
C HIS A 450 19.59 1.26 6.96
N ARG A 451 19.29 0.54 8.04
CA ARG A 451 19.65 -0.86 8.22
C ARG A 451 18.53 -1.76 7.72
N LEU A 452 18.85 -2.67 6.80
CA LEU A 452 17.87 -3.54 6.16
C LEU A 452 17.73 -4.88 6.87
N ALA A 453 16.49 -5.29 7.13
CA ALA A 453 16.09 -6.67 7.37
C ALA A 453 15.01 -7.06 6.36
N LEU A 454 14.96 -8.33 6.00
CA LEU A 454 14.04 -8.90 5.04
C LEU A 454 13.10 -9.89 5.72
N VAL A 455 11.82 -9.77 5.40
CA VAL A 455 10.76 -10.68 5.84
C VAL A 455 10.18 -11.39 4.62
N VAL A 456 10.11 -12.72 4.68
CA VAL A 456 9.62 -13.54 3.57
C VAL A 456 8.11 -13.69 3.67
N HIS A 457 7.40 -13.07 2.74
CA HIS A 457 5.95 -12.94 2.71
C HIS A 457 5.31 -13.99 1.79
N PHE A 458 4.64 -14.98 2.38
CA PHE A 458 3.85 -16.01 1.71
C PHE A 458 2.45 -15.49 1.30
N ILE A 459 2.05 -15.73 0.06
CA ILE A 459 0.81 -15.16 -0.51
C ILE A 459 -0.42 -16.02 -0.19
N LYS A 460 -1.47 -15.40 0.35
CA LYS A 460 -2.83 -15.94 0.50
C LYS A 460 -3.51 -16.10 -0.87
N LYS A 461 -4.03 -17.29 -1.15
CA LYS A 461 -4.67 -17.63 -2.44
C LYS A 461 -6.03 -18.24 -2.21
N SER A 462 -6.98 -17.81 -3.03
CA SER A 462 -8.33 -18.34 -2.98
C SER A 462 -8.34 -19.84 -3.30
N TRP A 463 -9.32 -20.52 -2.71
CA TRP A 463 -9.64 -21.90 -3.01
C TRP A 463 -11.13 -21.98 -3.34
N THR A 464 -11.48 -22.89 -4.24
CA THR A 464 -12.87 -23.12 -4.64
C THR A 464 -13.19 -24.59 -4.45
N PRO A 465 -14.29 -24.93 -3.75
CA PRO A 465 -14.75 -26.30 -3.63
C PRO A 465 -15.09 -26.88 -5.01
N GLY A 466 -14.88 -28.18 -5.21
CA GLY A 466 -15.28 -28.89 -6.43
C GLY A 466 -14.29 -29.96 -6.90
N ARG A 467 -14.49 -30.48 -8.11
CA ARG A 467 -13.71 -31.63 -8.62
C ARG A 467 -12.20 -31.36 -8.72
N LYS A 468 -11.80 -30.10 -8.94
CA LYS A 468 -10.40 -29.66 -9.06
C LYS A 468 -9.79 -29.15 -7.75
N ALA A 469 -10.55 -29.19 -6.64
CA ALA A 469 -10.10 -28.70 -5.33
C ALA A 469 -8.94 -29.51 -4.74
N GLY A 470 -8.76 -30.75 -5.20
CA GLY A 470 -7.84 -31.73 -4.62
C GLY A 470 -8.53 -32.62 -3.57
N PRO A 471 -7.76 -33.48 -2.88
CA PRO A 471 -8.27 -34.37 -1.83
C PRO A 471 -8.73 -33.65 -0.55
N TYR A 472 -8.28 -32.41 -0.33
CA TYR A 472 -8.67 -31.64 0.86
C TYR A 472 -8.71 -30.12 0.60
N ARG A 473 -9.34 -29.37 1.52
CA ARG A 473 -9.40 -27.90 1.48
C ARG A 473 -8.01 -27.28 1.29
N PHE A 474 -7.90 -26.33 0.36
CA PHE A 474 -6.66 -25.61 0.05
C PHE A 474 -5.50 -26.49 -0.42
N TYR A 475 -5.76 -27.69 -0.96
CA TYR A 475 -4.73 -28.64 -1.41
C TYR A 475 -3.60 -28.00 -2.23
N LYS A 476 -3.95 -27.28 -3.29
CA LYS A 476 -2.99 -26.66 -4.20
C LYS A 476 -2.08 -25.64 -3.50
N GLN A 477 -2.66 -24.81 -2.62
CA GLN A 477 -1.89 -23.81 -1.89
C GLN A 477 -0.98 -24.47 -0.84
N ARG A 478 -1.46 -25.50 -0.13
CA ARG A 478 -0.63 -26.25 0.82
C ARG A 478 0.59 -26.88 0.15
N LEU A 479 0.43 -27.47 -1.05
CA LEU A 479 1.57 -27.97 -1.84
C LEU A 479 2.54 -26.86 -2.25
N GLU A 480 2.02 -25.70 -2.67
CA GLU A 480 2.85 -24.56 -3.05
C GLU A 480 3.63 -23.99 -1.86
N LEU A 481 3.01 -23.89 -0.68
CA LEU A 481 3.66 -23.46 0.55
C LEU A 481 4.78 -24.41 0.95
N GLU A 482 4.56 -25.72 0.89
CA GLU A 482 5.61 -26.69 1.16
C GLU A 482 6.78 -26.57 0.17
N LEU A 483 6.49 -26.47 -1.13
CA LEU A 483 7.51 -26.27 -2.17
C LEU A 483 8.33 -24.99 -1.94
N THR A 484 7.66 -23.85 -1.76
CA THR A 484 8.32 -22.56 -1.57
C THR A 484 9.07 -22.48 -0.26
N THR A 485 8.58 -23.12 0.81
CA THR A 485 9.31 -23.30 2.07
C THR A 485 10.59 -24.10 1.84
N ASN A 486 10.51 -25.26 1.20
CA ASN A 486 11.69 -26.09 0.93
C ASN A 486 12.75 -25.36 0.09
N VAL A 487 12.32 -24.61 -0.92
CA VAL A 487 13.23 -23.78 -1.73
C VAL A 487 13.87 -22.66 -0.91
N LEU A 488 13.13 -22.03 0.01
CA LEU A 488 13.68 -21.03 0.94
C LEU A 488 14.72 -21.67 1.86
N LEU A 489 14.42 -22.85 2.43
CA LEU A 489 15.36 -23.58 3.27
C LEU A 489 16.63 -23.98 2.50
N GLU A 490 16.49 -24.40 1.24
CA GLU A 490 17.62 -24.69 0.35
C GLU A 490 18.46 -23.43 0.10
N CYS A 491 17.85 -22.24 -0.05
CA CYS A 491 18.57 -20.97 -0.12
C CYS A 491 19.41 -20.73 1.14
N LEU A 492 18.80 -20.90 2.33
CA LEU A 492 19.49 -20.68 3.61
C LEU A 492 20.61 -21.69 3.86
N ALA A 493 20.44 -22.94 3.41
CA ALA A 493 21.48 -23.96 3.49
C ALA A 493 22.65 -23.65 2.54
N ARG A 494 22.35 -23.21 1.31
CA ARG A 494 23.36 -22.87 0.30
C ARG A 494 24.11 -21.58 0.59
N TRP A 495 23.44 -20.60 1.19
CA TRP A 495 24.02 -19.32 1.60
C TRP A 495 23.68 -19.01 3.08
N PRO A 496 24.39 -19.62 4.05
CA PRO A 496 24.09 -19.47 5.48
C PRO A 496 24.04 -18.02 5.98
N ARG A 497 24.88 -17.14 5.41
CA ARG A 497 24.90 -15.69 5.71
C ARG A 497 23.60 -14.97 5.38
N LEU A 498 22.70 -15.56 4.58
CA LEU A 498 21.36 -14.99 4.37
C LEU A 498 20.56 -14.87 5.66
N ARG A 499 20.86 -15.65 6.70
CA ARG A 499 20.17 -15.60 8.00
C ARG A 499 20.36 -14.29 8.73
N SER A 500 21.40 -13.52 8.40
CA SER A 500 21.62 -12.18 8.94
C SER A 500 20.70 -11.13 8.29
N TRP A 501 20.10 -11.47 7.14
CA TRP A 501 19.28 -10.57 6.32
C TRP A 501 17.82 -10.98 6.26
N ILE A 502 17.55 -12.27 6.03
CA ILE A 502 16.22 -12.86 6.10
C ILE A 502 15.97 -13.24 7.55
N ARG A 503 15.11 -12.48 8.22
CA ARG A 503 14.96 -12.54 9.68
C ARG A 503 13.62 -13.10 10.12
N GLY A 504 12.60 -12.94 9.28
CA GLY A 504 11.28 -13.43 9.59
C GLY A 504 10.50 -13.90 8.39
N ILE A 505 9.30 -14.37 8.68
CA ILE A 505 8.30 -14.77 7.70
C ILE A 505 6.99 -14.02 7.95
N ASP A 506 6.18 -13.91 6.91
CA ASP A 506 4.88 -13.29 6.94
C ASP A 506 3.89 -14.03 6.03
N ALA A 507 2.59 -13.82 6.20
CA ALA A 507 1.58 -14.17 5.21
C ALA A 507 0.54 -13.06 5.05
N ALA A 508 0.35 -12.62 3.81
CA ALA A 508 -0.56 -11.54 3.43
C ALA A 508 -1.13 -11.73 2.02
N ALA A 509 -1.61 -10.66 1.39
CA ALA A 509 -2.64 -10.63 0.36
C ALA A 509 -4.04 -10.81 0.96
N ASN A 510 -5.06 -10.94 0.10
CA ASN A 510 -6.47 -10.88 0.49
C ASN A 510 -6.77 -11.85 1.64
N GLU A 511 -7.23 -11.30 2.77
CA GLU A 511 -7.50 -12.07 3.98
C GLU A 511 -8.65 -13.07 3.82
N LEU A 512 -9.62 -12.77 2.95
CA LEU A 512 -10.76 -13.64 2.65
C LEU A 512 -10.37 -14.88 1.86
N HIS A 513 -9.14 -14.92 1.33
CA HIS A 513 -8.69 -16.01 0.47
C HIS A 513 -8.22 -17.24 1.24
N ALA A 514 -7.49 -17.10 2.34
CA ALA A 514 -6.84 -18.22 3.01
C ALA A 514 -6.69 -17.97 4.51
N PRO A 515 -7.27 -18.81 5.39
CA PRO A 515 -7.18 -18.66 6.83
C PRO A 515 -5.80 -19.10 7.40
N PRO A 516 -5.50 -18.75 8.67
CA PRO A 516 -4.18 -18.96 9.28
C PRO A 516 -3.68 -20.42 9.28
N GLU A 517 -4.55 -21.40 9.50
CA GLU A 517 -4.17 -22.82 9.64
C GLU A 517 -3.48 -23.42 8.39
N ILE A 518 -3.60 -22.76 7.25
CA ILE A 518 -2.95 -23.19 6.01
C ILE A 518 -1.44 -23.00 6.10
N PHE A 519 -0.99 -22.03 6.90
CA PHE A 519 0.40 -21.62 7.02
C PHE A 519 1.11 -22.22 8.24
N SER A 520 0.38 -22.83 9.18
CA SER A 520 0.89 -23.35 10.45
C SER A 520 2.15 -24.23 10.32
N SER A 521 2.16 -25.21 9.41
CA SER A 521 3.34 -26.08 9.22
C SER A 521 4.53 -25.33 8.63
N CYS A 522 4.29 -24.45 7.65
CA CYS A 522 5.33 -23.61 7.07
C CYS A 522 5.97 -22.74 8.17
N TYR A 523 5.15 -22.12 9.03
CA TYR A 523 5.62 -21.25 10.10
C TYR A 523 6.53 -21.99 11.09
N ARG A 524 6.09 -23.16 11.57
CA ARG A 524 6.89 -23.97 12.50
C ARG A 524 8.16 -24.52 11.85
N VAL A 525 8.11 -24.92 10.58
CA VAL A 525 9.28 -25.41 9.84
C VAL A 525 10.31 -24.30 9.65
N CYS A 526 9.89 -23.10 9.25
CA CYS A 526 10.75 -21.92 9.15
C CYS A 526 11.34 -21.52 10.51
N GLN A 527 10.54 -21.54 11.57
CA GLN A 527 11.00 -21.27 12.93
C GLN A 527 12.09 -22.26 13.38
N ARG A 528 11.85 -23.57 13.25
CA ARG A 528 12.85 -24.61 13.55
C ARG A 528 14.09 -24.51 12.67
N ALA A 529 13.94 -23.98 11.47
CA ALA A 529 15.05 -23.71 10.58
C ALA A 529 15.82 -22.45 10.95
N GLY A 530 15.43 -21.67 11.96
CA GLY A 530 16.13 -20.48 12.46
C GLY A 530 15.57 -19.14 11.96
N LEU A 531 14.40 -19.11 11.31
CA LEU A 531 13.65 -17.88 11.03
C LEU A 531 12.62 -17.67 12.14
N THR A 532 13.04 -17.10 13.26
CA THR A 532 12.27 -17.10 14.50
C THR A 532 11.21 -16.01 14.58
N HIS A 533 11.35 -14.94 13.80
CA HIS A 533 10.39 -13.83 13.77
C HIS A 533 9.23 -14.13 12.80
N ARG A 534 7.99 -13.94 13.26
CA ARG A 534 6.79 -14.24 12.48
C ARG A 534 5.82 -13.07 12.52
N THR A 535 5.28 -12.75 11.37
CA THR A 535 4.17 -11.83 11.22
C THR A 535 3.01 -12.53 10.52
N TYR A 536 1.77 -12.10 10.73
CA TYR A 536 0.64 -12.52 9.91
C TYR A 536 -0.33 -11.35 9.75
N HIS A 537 -0.78 -11.06 8.52
CA HIS A 537 -1.82 -10.05 8.31
C HIS A 537 -3.16 -10.61 8.74
N ALA A 538 -3.83 -9.96 9.70
CA ALA A 538 -5.15 -10.35 10.15
C ALA A 538 -5.98 -9.16 10.63
N GLY A 539 -7.26 -9.20 10.27
CA GLY A 539 -8.25 -8.23 10.69
C GLY A 539 -8.19 -6.91 9.94
N GLU A 540 -7.54 -6.83 8.77
CA GLU A 540 -7.57 -5.66 7.90
C GLU A 540 -8.86 -5.60 7.06
N ASP A 541 -9.18 -6.71 6.39
CA ASP A 541 -10.34 -6.90 5.53
C ASP A 541 -11.10 -8.16 5.94
N PHE A 542 -12.42 -8.03 6.12
CA PHE A 542 -13.24 -9.08 6.72
C PHE A 542 -14.72 -8.91 6.36
N ALA A 543 -15.41 -10.04 6.19
CA ALA A 543 -16.84 -10.07 5.83
C ALA A 543 -17.75 -9.51 6.93
N HIS A 544 -17.41 -9.78 8.19
CA HIS A 544 -18.13 -9.34 9.38
C HIS A 544 -17.13 -9.03 10.50
N LEU A 545 -17.43 -8.10 11.42
CA LEU A 545 -16.50 -7.70 12.49
C LEU A 545 -16.00 -8.90 13.29
N LEU A 546 -16.91 -9.82 13.62
CA LEU A 546 -16.57 -11.09 14.26
C LEU A 546 -15.62 -11.97 13.43
N SER A 547 -15.75 -11.99 12.10
CA SER A 547 -14.81 -12.72 11.23
C SER A 547 -13.40 -12.16 11.33
N GLY A 548 -13.26 -10.83 11.36
CA GLY A 548 -11.97 -10.16 11.55
C GLY A 548 -11.34 -10.46 12.90
N LEU A 549 -12.13 -10.40 13.98
CA LEU A 549 -11.69 -10.76 15.33
C LEU A 549 -11.25 -12.23 15.42
N ARG A 550 -12.04 -13.14 14.85
CA ARG A 550 -11.71 -14.56 14.77
C ARG A 550 -10.41 -14.77 13.98
N THR A 551 -10.20 -14.12 12.84
CA THR A 551 -8.98 -14.31 12.04
C THR A 551 -7.72 -13.93 12.83
N ILE A 552 -7.77 -12.84 13.61
CA ILE A 552 -6.67 -12.48 14.51
C ILE A 552 -6.49 -13.55 15.60
N TYR A 553 -7.58 -13.98 16.24
CA TYR A 553 -7.52 -15.00 17.29
C TYR A 553 -6.96 -16.35 16.79
N ASP A 554 -7.41 -16.80 15.62
CA ASP A 554 -6.90 -17.99 14.93
C ASP A 554 -5.43 -17.84 14.56
N ALA A 555 -4.98 -16.65 14.13
CA ALA A 555 -3.56 -16.41 13.85
C ALA A 555 -2.71 -16.57 15.11
N LEU A 556 -3.14 -15.99 16.25
CA LEU A 556 -2.45 -16.14 17.53
C LEU A 556 -2.34 -17.61 17.96
N GLU A 557 -3.43 -18.37 17.86
CA GLU A 557 -3.49 -19.76 18.34
C GLU A 557 -2.82 -20.75 17.37
N LEU A 558 -3.17 -20.72 16.09
CA LEU A 558 -2.82 -21.76 15.12
C LEU A 558 -1.43 -21.56 14.50
N LEU A 559 -0.92 -20.33 14.51
CA LEU A 559 0.46 -20.02 14.14
C LEU A 559 1.38 -19.91 15.35
N ASP A 560 0.81 -19.96 16.56
CA ASP A 560 1.49 -19.82 17.85
C ASP A 560 2.35 -18.53 17.90
N LEU A 561 1.77 -17.41 17.49
CA LEU A 561 2.44 -16.10 17.50
C LEU A 561 2.63 -15.63 18.93
N ARG A 562 3.87 -15.29 19.28
CA ARG A 562 4.30 -14.93 20.64
C ARG A 562 5.55 -14.06 20.64
N ASP A 563 5.80 -13.39 21.76
CA ASP A 563 7.11 -12.88 22.18
C ASP A 563 7.87 -12.11 21.08
N GLY A 564 7.30 -10.99 20.63
CA GLY A 564 7.91 -10.16 19.59
C GLY A 564 7.40 -10.43 18.18
N ASP A 565 6.66 -11.53 17.98
CA ASP A 565 5.89 -11.76 16.75
C ASP A 565 4.79 -10.70 16.56
N ARG A 566 4.27 -10.60 15.33
CA ARG A 566 3.40 -9.48 14.95
C ARG A 566 2.13 -9.88 14.23
N ILE A 567 1.10 -9.05 14.40
CA ILE A 567 -0.10 -9.03 13.54
C ILE A 567 -0.05 -7.76 12.68
N GLY A 568 -0.16 -7.93 11.36
CA GLY A 568 -0.32 -6.81 10.43
C GLY A 568 -1.73 -6.22 10.54
N HIS A 569 -1.83 -4.89 10.61
CA HIS A 569 -3.06 -4.08 10.72
C HIS A 569 -3.84 -4.26 12.03
N GLY A 570 -4.53 -5.40 12.22
CA GLY A 570 -5.39 -5.62 13.40
C GLY A 570 -6.63 -4.73 13.47
N THR A 571 -7.11 -4.17 12.35
CA THR A 571 -8.19 -3.17 12.32
C THR A 571 -9.46 -3.65 13.03
N ALA A 572 -9.90 -4.90 12.81
CA ALA A 572 -11.09 -5.47 13.44
C ALA A 572 -11.06 -5.40 14.98
N MET A 573 -9.87 -5.56 15.58
CA MET A 573 -9.68 -5.49 17.03
C MET A 573 -9.74 -4.04 17.56
N GLY A 574 -9.37 -3.06 16.74
CA GLY A 574 -9.24 -1.66 17.16
C GLY A 574 -10.42 -0.76 16.80
N ILE A 575 -11.07 -1.00 15.66
CA ILE A 575 -12.12 -0.13 15.11
C ILE A 575 -13.27 0.06 16.10
N SER A 576 -13.81 1.28 16.20
CA SER A 576 -15.01 1.53 17.01
C SER A 576 -16.17 0.68 16.48
N PRO A 577 -16.81 -0.18 17.30
CA PRO A 577 -17.94 -0.97 16.84
C PRO A 577 -19.10 -0.11 16.35
N LYS A 578 -19.37 1.02 17.01
CA LYS A 578 -20.35 2.02 16.54
C LYS A 578 -20.06 2.51 15.13
N LEU A 579 -18.83 2.96 14.88
CA LEU A 579 -18.41 3.47 13.58
C LEU A 579 -18.55 2.40 12.50
N TRP A 580 -18.19 1.15 12.80
CA TRP A 580 -18.34 0.03 11.87
C TRP A 580 -19.82 -0.28 11.59
N LEU A 581 -20.66 -0.37 12.62
CA LEU A 581 -22.10 -0.63 12.50
C LEU A 581 -22.84 0.45 11.71
N GLU A 582 -22.48 1.72 11.88
CA GLU A 582 -23.09 2.85 11.15
C GLU A 582 -22.74 2.85 9.65
N ARG A 583 -21.63 2.24 9.25
CA ARG A 583 -21.11 2.28 7.87
C ARG A 583 -21.38 1.01 7.08
N MET A 584 -21.46 -0.13 7.76
CA MET A 584 -21.71 -1.40 7.11
C MET A 584 -23.20 -1.59 6.79
N PRO A 585 -23.54 -2.33 5.72
CA PRO A 585 -24.90 -2.80 5.50
C PRO A 585 -25.42 -3.57 6.71
N GLY A 586 -26.68 -3.37 7.08
CA GLY A 586 -27.28 -4.08 8.23
C GLY A 586 -27.38 -5.60 8.05
N GLN A 587 -27.29 -6.10 6.81
CA GLN A 587 -27.22 -7.52 6.50
C GLN A 587 -25.99 -7.80 5.65
N LEU A 588 -25.19 -8.77 6.08
CA LEU A 588 -23.93 -9.17 5.49
C LEU A 588 -24.01 -10.63 5.04
N VAL A 589 -23.34 -10.96 3.94
CA VAL A 589 -23.37 -12.31 3.38
C VAL A 589 -22.08 -13.03 3.73
N ILE A 590 -22.22 -14.17 4.41
CA ILE A 590 -21.09 -15.00 4.86
C ILE A 590 -21.34 -16.48 4.55
N LYS A 591 -20.26 -17.25 4.39
CA LYS A 591 -20.34 -18.70 4.27
C LYS A 591 -20.71 -19.33 5.62
N LYS A 592 -21.56 -20.36 5.62
CA LYS A 592 -21.98 -21.06 6.86
C LYS A 592 -20.81 -21.58 7.68
N GLY A 593 -19.80 -22.15 7.03
CA GLY A 593 -18.60 -22.66 7.68
C GLY A 593 -17.76 -21.56 8.32
N GLU A 594 -17.64 -20.41 7.67
CA GLU A 594 -16.95 -19.24 8.23
C GLU A 594 -17.69 -18.71 9.45
N TRP A 595 -19.02 -18.59 9.37
CA TRP A 595 -19.83 -18.15 10.51
C TRP A 595 -19.80 -19.13 11.69
N MET A 596 -19.76 -20.44 11.41
CA MET A 596 -19.57 -21.45 12.46
C MET A 596 -18.25 -21.21 13.22
N LEU A 597 -17.16 -20.89 12.52
CA LEU A 597 -15.88 -20.56 13.16
C LEU A 597 -15.91 -19.20 13.87
N ASP A 598 -16.65 -18.23 13.35
CA ASP A 598 -16.87 -16.92 13.97
C ASP A 598 -17.57 -17.08 15.33
N LEU A 599 -18.66 -17.85 15.37
CA LEU A 599 -19.40 -18.17 16.58
C LEU A 599 -18.54 -18.96 17.58
N LEU A 600 -17.68 -19.87 17.11
CA LEU A 600 -16.74 -20.59 17.97
C LEU A 600 -15.76 -19.63 18.65
N ALA A 601 -15.17 -18.68 17.92
CA ALA A 601 -14.30 -17.67 18.50
C ALA A 601 -15.04 -16.75 19.47
N ALA A 602 -16.25 -16.29 19.11
CA ALA A 602 -17.09 -15.50 20.01
C ALA A 602 -17.37 -16.23 21.32
N TRP A 603 -17.80 -17.49 21.26
CA TRP A 603 -18.08 -18.30 22.44
C TRP A 603 -16.84 -18.47 23.32
N ARG A 604 -15.69 -18.78 22.73
CA ARG A 604 -14.41 -18.93 23.46
C ARG A 604 -14.00 -17.64 24.17
N LEU A 605 -14.17 -16.47 23.53
CA LEU A 605 -13.81 -15.18 24.12
C LEU A 605 -14.83 -14.72 25.17
N LEU A 606 -16.13 -14.76 24.86
CA LEU A 606 -17.20 -14.27 25.75
C LEU A 606 -17.28 -15.07 27.04
N ARG A 607 -17.06 -16.39 27.01
CA ARG A 607 -17.09 -17.22 28.23
C ARG A 607 -15.98 -16.89 29.24
N THR A 608 -14.96 -16.12 28.84
CA THR A 608 -13.92 -15.61 29.75
C THR A 608 -14.37 -14.35 30.49
N ILE A 609 -15.50 -13.75 30.10
CA ILE A 609 -16.01 -12.48 30.60
C ILE A 609 -17.26 -12.75 31.45
N PRO A 610 -17.20 -12.61 32.78
CA PRO A 610 -18.35 -12.92 33.65
C PRO A 610 -19.63 -12.15 33.30
N SER A 611 -19.52 -10.87 32.92
CA SER A 611 -20.66 -10.02 32.54
C SER A 611 -21.30 -10.43 31.20
N ALA A 612 -20.62 -11.24 30.38
CA ALA A 612 -21.11 -11.67 29.07
C ALA A 612 -21.68 -13.11 29.06
N ALA A 613 -21.95 -13.70 30.23
CA ALA A 613 -22.41 -15.09 30.35
C ALA A 613 -23.70 -15.38 29.53
N VAL A 614 -24.66 -14.45 29.51
CA VAL A 614 -25.90 -14.58 28.73
C VAL A 614 -25.62 -14.58 27.23
N ALA A 615 -24.74 -13.69 26.77
CA ALA A 615 -24.32 -13.66 25.36
C ALA A 615 -23.56 -14.94 24.99
N ALA A 616 -22.66 -15.43 25.86
CA ALA A 616 -21.94 -16.68 25.64
C ALA A 616 -22.89 -17.89 25.53
N ALA A 617 -23.93 -17.97 26.35
CA ALA A 617 -24.94 -19.03 26.27
C ALA A 617 -25.71 -18.99 24.94
N ARG A 618 -26.18 -17.80 24.52
CA ARG A 618 -26.85 -17.61 23.22
C ARG A 618 -25.97 -18.05 22.05
N VAL A 619 -24.70 -17.64 22.07
CA VAL A 619 -23.74 -18.00 21.02
C VAL A 619 -23.47 -19.50 21.01
N ALA A 620 -23.46 -20.16 22.18
CA ALA A 620 -23.30 -21.61 22.26
C ALA A 620 -24.46 -22.34 21.56
N ASP A 621 -25.71 -21.90 21.78
CA ASP A 621 -26.89 -22.47 21.11
C ASP A 621 -26.82 -22.29 19.59
N ASP A 622 -26.50 -21.08 19.13
CA ASP A 622 -26.35 -20.77 17.70
C ASP A 622 -25.20 -21.56 17.08
N LEU A 623 -24.08 -21.72 17.79
CA LEU A 623 -22.92 -22.50 17.35
C LEU A 623 -23.27 -23.98 17.20
N THR A 624 -23.93 -24.57 18.19
CA THR A 624 -24.34 -25.99 18.14
C THR A 624 -25.35 -26.23 17.02
N LYS A 625 -26.29 -25.32 16.79
CA LYS A 625 -27.20 -25.38 15.64
C LYS A 625 -26.43 -25.32 14.32
N CYS A 626 -25.56 -24.33 14.15
CA CYS A 626 -24.79 -24.13 12.93
C CYS A 626 -23.86 -25.32 12.64
N ALA A 627 -23.13 -25.80 13.64
CA ALA A 627 -22.28 -26.98 13.53
C ALA A 627 -23.10 -28.24 13.22
N GLY A 628 -24.28 -28.38 13.82
CA GLY A 628 -25.21 -29.47 13.54
C GLY A 628 -25.66 -29.53 12.09
N GLU A 629 -25.95 -28.38 11.50
CA GLU A 629 -26.28 -28.26 10.07
C GLU A 629 -25.09 -28.62 9.16
N VAL A 630 -23.89 -28.14 9.48
CA VAL A 630 -22.69 -28.35 8.67
C VAL A 630 -22.23 -29.81 8.72
N PHE A 631 -22.15 -30.41 9.91
CA PHE A 631 -21.69 -31.80 10.10
C PHE A 631 -22.80 -32.86 9.97
N ARG A 632 -24.08 -32.44 9.87
CA ARG A 632 -25.27 -33.32 9.86
C ARG A 632 -25.30 -34.32 11.02
N ARG A 633 -24.84 -33.87 12.18
CA ARG A 633 -24.87 -34.61 13.44
C ARG A 633 -24.82 -33.64 14.61
N GLU A 634 -25.28 -34.06 15.78
CA GLU A 634 -25.13 -33.24 16.98
C GLU A 634 -23.64 -32.98 17.27
N MET A 635 -23.31 -31.70 17.44
CA MET A 635 -21.96 -31.23 17.73
C MET A 635 -22.01 -30.27 18.92
N SER A 636 -21.42 -30.67 20.04
CA SER A 636 -21.26 -29.77 21.18
C SER A 636 -20.19 -28.72 20.90
N CYS A 637 -20.30 -27.55 21.55
CA CYS A 637 -19.30 -26.49 21.47
C CYS A 637 -17.89 -26.98 21.83
N THR A 638 -17.77 -27.80 22.89
CA THR A 638 -16.49 -28.38 23.34
C THR A 638 -15.91 -29.39 22.35
N SER A 639 -16.76 -30.22 21.73
CA SER A 639 -16.30 -31.14 20.68
C SER A 639 -15.83 -30.37 19.45
N LEU A 640 -16.53 -29.30 19.06
CA LEU A 640 -16.14 -28.47 17.93
C LEU A 640 -14.83 -27.73 18.21
N GLU A 641 -14.69 -27.11 19.39
CA GLU A 641 -13.43 -26.52 19.87
C GLU A 641 -12.28 -27.53 19.74
N ALA A 642 -12.49 -28.74 20.26
CA ALA A 642 -11.50 -29.80 20.22
C ALA A 642 -11.13 -30.25 18.79
N VAL A 643 -12.07 -30.21 17.83
CA VAL A 643 -11.75 -30.51 16.42
C VAL A 643 -10.99 -29.35 15.79
N MET A 644 -11.44 -28.12 16.01
CA MET A 644 -10.91 -26.94 15.32
C MET A 644 -9.52 -26.51 15.84
N GLU A 645 -9.15 -26.87 17.07
CA GLU A 645 -7.78 -26.76 17.59
C GLU A 645 -6.77 -27.56 16.75
N LEU A 646 -7.18 -28.69 16.16
CA LEU A 646 -6.29 -29.56 15.38
C LEU A 646 -6.04 -29.04 13.96
N ARG A 647 -6.67 -27.94 13.53
CA ARG A 647 -6.51 -27.37 12.17
C ARG A 647 -5.06 -26.99 11.84
N HIS A 648 -4.25 -26.69 12.85
CA HIS A 648 -2.82 -26.35 12.69
C HIS A 648 -1.94 -27.50 12.18
N LEU A 649 -2.44 -28.75 12.18
CA LEU A 649 -1.67 -29.94 11.79
C LEU A 649 -1.33 -29.94 10.29
N ASN A 650 -0.28 -30.69 9.91
CA ASN A 650 0.06 -30.87 8.51
C ASN A 650 -0.93 -31.83 7.83
N ILE A 651 -1.78 -31.30 6.95
CA ILE A 651 -2.92 -32.06 6.39
C ILE A 651 -2.50 -33.21 5.47
N ARG A 652 -1.35 -33.10 4.77
CA ARG A 652 -0.81 -34.23 3.99
C ARG A 652 -0.49 -35.41 4.90
N PHE A 653 0.11 -35.16 6.07
CA PHE A 653 0.41 -36.21 7.03
C PHE A 653 -0.86 -36.71 7.75
N VAL A 654 -1.87 -35.86 7.98
CA VAL A 654 -3.18 -36.31 8.48
C VAL A 654 -3.81 -37.31 7.51
N GLN A 655 -3.83 -36.98 6.21
CA GLN A 655 -4.31 -37.88 5.16
C GLN A 655 -3.57 -39.22 5.21
N ALA A 656 -2.23 -39.18 5.12
CA ALA A 656 -1.41 -40.39 5.12
C ALA A 656 -1.66 -41.25 6.37
N ALA A 657 -1.73 -40.62 7.54
CA ALA A 657 -1.96 -41.31 8.81
C ALA A 657 -3.36 -41.93 8.93
N LEU A 658 -4.39 -41.44 8.22
CA LEU A 658 -5.75 -41.96 8.30
C LEU A 658 -6.11 -42.93 7.16
N GLU A 659 -5.53 -42.75 5.98
CA GLU A 659 -5.87 -43.52 4.78
C GLU A 659 -4.91 -44.69 4.49
N THR A 660 -3.76 -44.75 5.17
CA THR A 660 -2.73 -45.77 4.93
C THR A 660 -2.08 -46.25 6.23
N ASP A 661 -1.29 -47.32 6.17
CA ASP A 661 -0.41 -47.76 7.28
C ASP A 661 0.85 -46.89 7.44
N TRP A 662 0.80 -45.65 6.97
CA TRP A 662 1.94 -44.73 6.96
C TRP A 662 2.41 -44.40 8.39
N SER A 663 3.74 -44.36 8.54
CA SER A 663 4.40 -43.85 9.74
C SER A 663 5.62 -43.00 9.37
N PRO A 664 6.03 -42.04 10.23
CA PRO A 664 7.18 -41.18 9.96
C PRO A 664 8.51 -41.95 9.76
N GLY A 665 8.62 -43.18 10.27
CA GLY A 665 9.82 -44.02 10.11
C GLY A 665 9.98 -44.69 8.75
N ILE A 666 8.94 -44.67 7.90
CA ILE A 666 8.93 -45.35 6.60
C ILE A 666 9.29 -44.38 5.45
N THR A 667 9.05 -43.07 5.61
CA THR A 667 9.30 -42.06 4.57
C THR A 667 10.56 -41.24 4.90
N PRO A 668 11.52 -41.10 3.98
CA PRO A 668 12.66 -40.21 4.20
C PRO A 668 12.19 -38.75 4.21
N LEU A 669 12.09 -38.18 5.41
CA LEU A 669 11.78 -36.77 5.64
C LEU A 669 13.04 -36.08 6.19
N SER A 670 13.22 -34.80 5.89
CA SER A 670 14.17 -33.99 6.65
C SER A 670 13.69 -33.88 8.11
N ASP A 671 14.61 -33.73 9.06
CA ASP A 671 14.33 -33.57 10.49
C ASP A 671 13.24 -32.51 10.77
N LEU A 672 13.24 -31.41 10.00
CA LEU A 672 12.26 -30.33 10.11
C LEU A 672 10.83 -30.79 9.83
N TRP A 673 10.61 -31.59 8.79
CA TRP A 673 9.29 -32.12 8.43
C TRP A 673 8.91 -33.36 9.26
N GLN A 674 9.89 -34.10 9.76
CA GLN A 674 9.64 -35.23 10.67
C GLN A 674 8.94 -34.78 11.95
N SER A 675 9.25 -33.59 12.49
CA SER A 675 8.53 -33.03 13.64
C SER A 675 7.04 -32.77 13.34
N GLU A 676 6.70 -32.31 12.13
CA GLU A 676 5.29 -32.13 11.73
C GLU A 676 4.56 -33.46 11.60
N ALA A 677 5.24 -34.47 11.05
CA ALA A 677 4.73 -35.84 10.96
C ALA A 677 4.46 -36.43 12.36
N GLN A 678 5.38 -36.23 13.31
CA GLN A 678 5.22 -36.71 14.68
C GLN A 678 4.03 -36.07 15.39
N ARG A 679 3.82 -34.75 15.25
CA ARG A 679 2.65 -34.05 15.82
C ARG A 679 1.32 -34.66 15.37
N VAL A 680 1.22 -35.07 14.11
CA VAL A 680 0.04 -35.77 13.59
C VAL A 680 -0.12 -37.15 14.23
N MET A 681 0.97 -37.90 14.40
CA MET A 681 0.92 -39.21 15.06
C MET A 681 0.51 -39.11 16.53
N ASP A 682 0.99 -38.07 17.23
CA ASP A 682 0.61 -37.80 18.62
C ASP A 682 -0.87 -37.44 18.72
N ALA A 683 -1.39 -36.63 17.80
CA ALA A 683 -2.82 -36.34 17.69
C ALA A 683 -3.65 -37.60 17.36
N LYS A 684 -3.16 -38.47 16.47
CA LYS A 684 -3.81 -39.75 16.13
C LYS A 684 -3.91 -40.68 17.35
N ARG A 685 -2.90 -40.69 18.22
CA ARG A 685 -2.89 -41.51 19.44
C ARG A 685 -3.77 -40.91 20.55
N SER A 686 -3.62 -39.61 20.80
CA SER A 686 -4.27 -38.93 21.94
C SER A 686 -5.72 -38.55 21.67
N ARG A 687 -6.07 -38.16 20.44
CA ARG A 687 -7.37 -37.58 20.06
C ARG A 687 -7.91 -38.19 18.75
N PRO A 688 -7.98 -39.54 18.59
CA PRO A 688 -8.30 -40.19 17.32
C PRO A 688 -9.67 -39.79 16.74
N GLN A 689 -10.69 -39.62 17.59
CA GLN A 689 -12.03 -39.24 17.15
C GLN A 689 -12.08 -37.81 16.61
N HIS A 690 -11.46 -36.85 17.32
CA HIS A 690 -11.37 -35.46 16.86
C HIS A 690 -10.54 -35.34 15.58
N LEU A 691 -9.47 -36.14 15.43
CA LEU A 691 -8.67 -36.16 14.20
C LEU A 691 -9.49 -36.66 12.99
N LYS A 692 -10.37 -37.66 13.18
CA LYS A 692 -11.29 -38.13 12.14
C LYS A 692 -12.30 -37.05 11.73
N LEU A 693 -12.86 -36.31 12.71
CA LEU A 693 -13.78 -35.20 12.44
C LEU A 693 -13.08 -34.02 11.74
N LEU A 694 -11.83 -33.73 12.10
CA LEU A 694 -11.02 -32.76 11.37
C LEU A 694 -10.83 -33.21 9.92
N TRP A 695 -10.52 -34.48 9.70
CA TRP A 695 -10.37 -35.01 8.35
C TRP A 695 -11.67 -34.88 7.55
N GLU A 696 -12.83 -35.21 8.14
CA GLU A 696 -14.14 -34.98 7.53
C GLU A 696 -14.34 -33.51 7.12
N TRP A 697 -14.08 -32.54 8.02
CA TRP A 697 -14.12 -31.11 7.71
C TRP A 697 -13.23 -30.74 6.49
N LEU A 698 -12.09 -31.41 6.37
CA LEU A 698 -11.08 -31.12 5.36
C LEU A 698 -11.28 -31.84 4.05
N SER A 699 -11.88 -33.02 4.01
CA SER A 699 -11.94 -33.91 2.82
C SER A 699 -13.34 -34.23 2.31
N ASP A 700 -14.37 -34.13 3.17
CA ASP A 700 -15.74 -34.49 2.81
C ASP A 700 -16.38 -33.41 1.91
N ARG A 701 -16.75 -33.80 0.69
CA ARG A 701 -17.26 -32.86 -0.32
C ARG A 701 -18.67 -32.38 -0.04
N ASP A 702 -19.51 -33.22 0.54
CA ASP A 702 -20.89 -32.84 0.88
C ASP A 702 -20.88 -31.86 2.05
N LEU A 703 -19.93 -32.03 2.99
CA LEU A 703 -19.67 -31.08 4.05
C LEU A 703 -19.18 -29.76 3.49
N TRP A 704 -18.24 -29.76 2.54
CA TRP A 704 -17.80 -28.53 1.89
C TRP A 704 -18.99 -27.80 1.28
N GLU A 705 -19.83 -28.47 0.49
CA GLU A 705 -21.01 -27.85 -0.13
C GLU A 705 -21.87 -27.14 0.92
N ARG A 706 -22.19 -27.80 2.04
CA ARG A 706 -22.95 -27.20 3.14
C ARG A 706 -22.24 -26.00 3.76
N SER A 707 -20.96 -26.12 4.06
CA SER A 707 -20.18 -25.07 4.69
C SER A 707 -19.97 -23.84 3.79
N GLU A 708 -19.93 -24.04 2.48
CA GLU A 708 -19.68 -22.98 1.49
C GLU A 708 -21.00 -22.32 1.04
N THR A 709 -22.16 -22.83 1.49
CA THR A 709 -23.44 -22.14 1.29
C THR A 709 -23.40 -20.76 1.95
N LEU A 710 -23.91 -19.77 1.21
CA LEU A 710 -24.02 -18.39 1.69
C LEU A 710 -25.28 -18.23 2.55
N GLN A 711 -25.16 -17.42 3.59
CA GLN A 711 -26.26 -17.00 4.43
C GLN A 711 -26.16 -15.50 4.74
N SER A 712 -27.30 -14.89 5.04
CA SER A 712 -27.38 -13.53 5.55
C SER A 712 -27.20 -13.53 7.06
N VAL A 713 -26.37 -12.63 7.56
CA VAL A 713 -26.11 -12.40 8.98
C VAL A 713 -26.23 -10.91 9.27
N ASP A 714 -26.86 -10.58 10.39
CA ASP A 714 -26.99 -9.19 10.82
C ASP A 714 -25.62 -8.63 11.22
N ALA A 715 -25.25 -7.45 10.72
CA ALA A 715 -24.06 -6.74 11.20
C ALA A 715 -24.16 -6.46 12.72
N ALA A 716 -25.36 -6.22 13.22
CA ALA A 716 -25.69 -6.06 14.63
C ALA A 716 -26.06 -7.40 15.31
N TYR A 717 -25.50 -8.54 14.87
CA TYR A 717 -25.64 -9.80 15.62
C TYR A 717 -25.26 -9.64 17.11
N PHE A 718 -24.28 -8.77 17.37
CA PHE A 718 -24.02 -8.21 18.69
C PHE A 718 -24.29 -6.71 18.72
N ASP A 719 -24.59 -6.20 19.91
CA ASP A 719 -24.60 -4.76 20.17
C ASP A 719 -23.15 -4.21 20.31
N GLU A 720 -23.03 -2.89 20.34
CA GLU A 720 -21.75 -2.19 20.48
C GLU A 720 -20.95 -2.68 21.70
N ALA A 721 -21.62 -2.84 22.85
CA ALA A 721 -20.99 -3.25 24.10
C ALA A 721 -20.42 -4.67 24.03
N THR A 722 -21.15 -5.61 23.42
CA THR A 722 -20.68 -6.99 23.28
C THR A 722 -19.53 -7.10 22.27
N TYR A 723 -19.56 -6.33 21.18
CA TYR A 723 -18.39 -6.23 20.29
C TYR A 723 -17.17 -5.64 21.00
N LEU A 724 -17.36 -4.61 21.81
CA LEU A 724 -16.28 -4.03 22.60
C LEU A 724 -15.67 -5.05 23.57
N HIS A 725 -16.50 -5.83 24.26
CA HIS A 725 -16.04 -6.92 25.13
C HIS A 725 -15.22 -7.98 24.37
N LEU A 726 -15.65 -8.38 23.17
CA LEU A 726 -14.90 -9.30 22.31
C LEU A 726 -13.54 -8.73 21.92
N GLN A 727 -13.50 -7.46 21.49
CA GLN A 727 -12.26 -6.76 21.18
C GLN A 727 -11.32 -6.75 22.37
N GLN A 728 -11.81 -6.42 23.56
CA GLN A 728 -11.00 -6.35 24.78
C GLN A 728 -10.48 -7.73 25.21
N ALA A 729 -11.29 -8.78 25.11
CA ALA A 729 -10.81 -10.15 25.37
C ALA A 729 -9.70 -10.54 24.40
N LEU A 730 -9.85 -10.24 23.11
CA LEU A 730 -8.81 -10.49 22.12
C LEU A 730 -7.54 -9.65 22.38
N MET A 731 -7.69 -8.38 22.76
CA MET A 731 -6.55 -7.54 23.14
C MET A 731 -5.79 -8.11 24.36
N ARG A 732 -6.49 -8.73 25.32
CA ARG A 732 -5.83 -9.43 26.45
C ARG A 732 -5.04 -10.63 25.96
N GLU A 733 -5.55 -11.39 25.00
CA GLU A 733 -4.81 -12.50 24.38
C GLU A 733 -3.55 -12.01 23.65
N VAL A 734 -3.65 -10.92 22.89
CA VAL A 734 -2.50 -10.26 22.25
C VAL A 734 -1.45 -9.84 23.29
N ALA A 735 -1.89 -9.19 24.37
CA ALA A 735 -1.02 -8.73 25.45
C ALA A 735 -0.35 -9.90 26.19
N HIS A 736 -1.12 -10.92 26.58
CA HIS A 736 -0.60 -12.11 27.27
C HIS A 736 0.42 -12.89 26.45
N ARG A 737 0.31 -12.83 25.11
CA ARG A 737 1.24 -13.47 24.18
C ARG A 737 2.44 -12.59 23.82
N ASN A 738 2.51 -11.35 24.31
CA ASN A 738 3.55 -10.37 23.94
C ASN A 738 3.65 -10.15 22.42
N VAL A 739 2.51 -10.13 21.72
CA VAL A 739 2.44 -9.89 20.27
C VAL A 739 2.28 -8.40 20.00
N ILE A 740 2.95 -7.90 18.96
CA ILE A 740 2.89 -6.49 18.54
C ILE A 740 1.90 -6.34 17.38
N ILE A 741 1.11 -5.28 17.39
CA ILE A 741 0.25 -4.92 16.26
C ILE A 741 0.96 -3.86 15.41
N GLU A 742 1.09 -4.12 14.11
CA GLU A 742 1.63 -3.13 13.16
C GLU A 742 0.47 -2.24 12.69
N THR A 743 0.54 -0.93 12.96
CA THR A 743 -0.44 0.04 12.46
C THR A 743 0.04 0.68 11.16
N LEU A 744 -0.83 0.70 10.14
CA LEU A 744 -0.52 1.17 8.79
C LEU A 744 -1.55 2.22 8.35
N PRO A 745 -1.43 3.48 8.83
CA PRO A 745 -2.54 4.43 8.80
C PRO A 745 -3.11 4.72 7.41
N SER A 746 -2.28 5.04 6.42
CA SER A 746 -2.78 5.36 5.06
C SER A 746 -3.45 4.17 4.40
N SER A 747 -2.89 2.97 4.56
CA SER A 747 -3.47 1.71 4.07
C SER A 747 -4.85 1.45 4.71
N ASN A 748 -4.90 1.52 6.05
CA ASN A 748 -6.14 1.32 6.80
C ASN A 748 -7.23 2.32 6.43
N VAL A 749 -6.90 3.60 6.17
CA VAL A 749 -7.90 4.58 5.73
C VAL A 749 -8.45 4.30 4.32
N ARG A 750 -7.68 3.61 3.45
CA ARG A 750 -8.13 3.24 2.09
C ARG A 750 -8.89 1.93 2.02
N ILE A 751 -8.59 1.01 2.92
CA ILE A 751 -9.09 -0.36 2.88
C ILE A 751 -10.24 -0.57 3.90
N SER A 752 -10.10 -0.03 5.11
CA SER A 752 -11.08 -0.21 6.18
C SER A 752 -12.07 0.96 6.25
N GLN A 753 -13.12 0.82 7.08
CA GLN A 753 -14.28 1.72 7.18
C GLN A 753 -13.99 3.12 7.76
N TYR A 754 -12.84 3.75 7.49
CA TYR A 754 -12.48 5.10 7.92
C TYR A 754 -12.68 6.14 6.82
N ASN A 755 -13.08 7.35 7.19
CA ASN A 755 -13.13 8.51 6.30
C ASN A 755 -11.91 9.43 6.46
N SER A 756 -11.26 9.39 7.62
CA SER A 756 -10.09 10.21 7.93
C SER A 756 -9.19 9.55 8.97
N PHE A 757 -7.95 10.04 9.06
CA PHE A 757 -6.99 9.62 10.09
C PHE A 757 -7.46 9.95 11.52
N SER A 758 -8.34 10.95 11.67
CA SER A 758 -8.91 11.34 12.97
C SER A 758 -9.87 10.30 13.57
N GLU A 759 -10.30 9.30 12.77
CA GLU A 759 -11.14 8.17 13.20
C GLU A 759 -10.32 6.89 13.44
N HIS A 760 -9.01 6.95 13.20
CA HIS A 760 -8.17 5.77 13.14
C HIS A 760 -8.02 5.10 14.51
N HIS A 761 -8.15 3.77 14.53
CA HIS A 761 -8.12 2.96 15.76
C HIS A 761 -6.80 3.04 16.54
N SER A 762 -5.69 3.41 15.89
CA SER A 762 -4.41 3.65 16.59
C SER A 762 -4.52 4.73 17.67
N LEU A 763 -5.47 5.67 17.59
CA LEU A 763 -5.75 6.65 18.65
C LEU A 763 -6.20 5.95 19.95
N ARG A 764 -7.02 4.90 19.85
CA ARG A 764 -7.43 4.06 20.98
C ARG A 764 -6.22 3.31 21.56
N TRP A 765 -5.41 2.69 20.71
CA TRP A 765 -4.24 1.92 21.16
C TRP A 765 -3.11 2.78 21.74
N MET A 766 -2.92 4.00 21.24
CA MET A 766 -2.07 5.02 21.86
C MET A 766 -2.61 5.53 23.19
N ARG A 767 -3.84 5.16 23.53
CA ARG A 767 -4.57 5.65 24.69
C ARG A 767 -4.81 7.16 24.66
N ALA A 768 -5.10 7.71 23.49
CA ALA A 768 -5.44 9.11 23.34
C ALA A 768 -6.71 9.46 24.14
N PRO A 769 -6.74 10.63 24.81
CA PRO A 769 -7.94 11.08 25.53
C PRO A 769 -9.18 11.07 24.64
N GLY A 770 -10.27 10.46 25.14
CA GLY A 770 -11.54 10.32 24.41
C GLY A 770 -11.64 9.08 23.50
N PHE A 771 -10.56 8.33 23.29
CA PHE A 771 -10.55 7.12 22.46
C PHE A 771 -10.49 5.82 23.26
N VAL A 772 -9.82 5.85 24.41
CA VAL A 772 -9.72 4.70 25.34
C VAL A 772 -11.12 4.28 25.78
N GLN A 773 -11.39 2.98 25.73
CA GLN A 773 -12.60 2.40 26.29
C GLN A 773 -12.32 1.82 27.68
N GLU A 774 -13.30 1.88 28.58
CA GLU A 774 -13.17 1.29 29.92
C GLU A 774 -12.91 -0.22 29.80
N GLY A 775 -11.88 -0.72 30.48
CA GLY A 775 -11.49 -2.14 30.41
C GLY A 775 -10.47 -2.50 29.31
N ASP A 776 -10.06 -1.53 28.48
CA ASP A 776 -9.02 -1.72 27.46
C ASP A 776 -7.67 -2.08 28.11
N PRO A 777 -7.10 -3.28 27.82
CA PRO A 777 -5.74 -3.61 28.24
C PRO A 777 -4.71 -2.80 27.44
N GLU A 778 -3.50 -2.69 27.95
CA GLU A 778 -2.39 -2.17 27.17
C GLU A 778 -1.89 -3.23 26.18
N ILE A 779 -1.67 -2.81 24.94
CA ILE A 779 -1.08 -3.65 23.89
C ILE A 779 0.12 -2.93 23.28
N MET A 780 1.00 -3.69 22.64
CA MET A 780 2.14 -3.15 21.92
C MET A 780 1.77 -2.86 20.48
N VAL A 781 2.09 -1.66 20.00
CA VAL A 781 1.84 -1.20 18.63
C VAL A 781 3.10 -0.60 18.02
N SER A 782 3.40 -0.92 16.77
CA SER A 782 4.47 -0.33 15.97
C SER A 782 3.92 0.30 14.68
N LEU A 783 4.70 1.17 14.03
CA LEU A 783 4.29 1.89 12.82
C LEU A 783 4.90 1.26 11.55
N GLY A 784 4.15 1.24 10.45
CA GLY A 784 4.68 0.94 9.13
C GLY A 784 3.96 1.66 7.99
N SER A 785 4.56 1.65 6.79
CA SER A 785 4.06 2.38 5.61
C SER A 785 3.37 1.54 4.54
N ASP A 786 3.43 0.21 4.67
CA ASP A 786 2.78 -0.75 3.76
C ASP A 786 3.30 -0.66 2.31
N ASP A 787 2.46 -0.18 1.38
CA ASP A 787 2.73 0.09 -0.04
C ASP A 787 2.76 1.60 -0.32
N PRO A 788 3.84 2.32 0.07
CA PRO A 788 3.88 3.79 0.02
C PRO A 788 3.66 4.37 -1.38
N GLY A 789 4.07 3.64 -2.44
CA GLY A 789 3.86 4.03 -3.82
C GLY A 789 2.40 3.92 -4.29
N ILE A 790 1.59 3.05 -3.69
CA ILE A 790 0.15 2.89 -3.99
C ILE A 790 -0.69 3.88 -3.17
N PHE A 791 -0.29 4.16 -1.94
CA PHE A 791 -1.02 5.06 -1.03
C PHE A 791 -0.55 6.52 -1.07
N ALA A 792 0.35 6.87 -1.99
CA ALA A 792 0.95 8.20 -2.11
C ALA A 792 1.50 8.72 -0.77
N GLY A 793 2.20 7.85 -0.04
CA GLY A 793 2.72 8.10 1.31
C GLY A 793 4.16 7.63 1.48
N ASP A 794 4.68 7.84 2.67
CA ASP A 794 5.92 7.26 3.18
C ASP A 794 5.84 7.20 4.71
N LEU A 795 6.78 6.54 5.37
CA LEU A 795 6.76 6.41 6.84
C LEU A 795 6.78 7.76 7.58
N ASN A 796 7.41 8.78 6.97
CA ASN A 796 7.40 10.13 7.53
C ASN A 796 5.98 10.72 7.49
N GLY A 797 5.27 10.53 6.39
CA GLY A 797 3.86 10.86 6.23
C GLY A 797 2.99 10.13 7.26
N GLU A 798 3.18 8.82 7.46
CA GLU A 798 2.41 8.05 8.46
C GLU A 798 2.56 8.63 9.87
N PHE A 799 3.79 8.98 10.27
CA PHE A 799 4.06 9.64 11.55
C PHE A 799 3.34 10.99 11.64
N TYR A 800 3.43 11.82 10.60
CA TYR A 800 2.76 13.12 10.55
C TYR A 800 1.23 13.01 10.52
N GLN A 801 0.65 11.96 9.93
CA GLN A 801 -0.80 11.77 9.95
C GLN A 801 -1.31 11.45 11.35
N LEU A 802 -0.63 10.56 12.09
CA LEU A 802 -1.01 10.26 13.47
C LEU A 802 -0.77 11.46 14.39
N TYR A 803 0.35 12.17 14.23
CA TYR A 803 0.59 13.43 14.94
C TYR A 803 -0.50 14.46 14.62
N GLY A 804 -0.86 14.64 13.35
CA GLY A 804 -1.95 15.51 12.91
C GLY A 804 -3.28 15.15 13.56
N ALA A 805 -3.66 13.87 13.55
CA ALA A 805 -4.87 13.37 14.18
C ALA A 805 -4.92 13.70 15.68
N LEU A 806 -3.82 13.49 16.42
CA LEU A 806 -3.72 13.85 17.84
C LEU A 806 -3.88 15.36 18.07
N ARG A 807 -3.27 16.20 17.22
CA ARG A 807 -3.40 17.67 17.30
C ARG A 807 -4.81 18.16 16.96
N ASN A 808 -5.51 17.44 16.07
CA ASN A 808 -6.91 17.70 15.71
C ASN A 808 -7.86 17.43 16.88
N HIS A 809 -7.52 16.45 17.73
CA HIS A 809 -8.22 16.16 18.99
C HIS A 809 -7.83 17.06 20.17
N GLY A 810 -7.11 18.15 19.89
CA GLY A 810 -6.84 19.21 20.88
C GLY A 810 -5.62 18.98 21.78
N LEU A 811 -4.88 17.89 21.60
CA LEU A 811 -3.61 17.69 22.30
C LEU A 811 -2.59 18.71 21.82
N ASN A 812 -1.71 19.19 22.71
CA ASN A 812 -0.55 20.02 22.35
C ASN A 812 0.61 19.16 21.80
N ASP A 813 1.65 19.80 21.27
CA ASP A 813 2.78 19.13 20.60
C ASP A 813 3.47 18.10 21.51
N ARG A 814 3.72 18.49 22.76
CA ARG A 814 4.35 17.63 23.76
C ARG A 814 3.48 16.41 24.08
N ALA A 815 2.18 16.60 24.28
CA ALA A 815 1.26 15.51 24.57
C ALA A 815 1.10 14.56 23.37
N ALA A 816 0.98 15.11 22.16
CA ALA A 816 0.88 14.30 20.94
C ALA A 816 2.14 13.44 20.73
N LEU A 817 3.34 14.04 20.85
CA LEU A 817 4.60 13.30 20.73
C LEU A 817 4.81 12.28 21.85
N ALA A 818 4.36 12.56 23.07
CA ALA A 818 4.44 11.60 24.18
C ALA A 818 3.64 10.32 23.93
N LEU A 819 2.55 10.38 23.15
CA LEU A 819 1.77 9.22 22.76
C LEU A 819 2.32 8.52 21.51
N LEU A 820 2.87 9.29 20.56
CA LEU A 820 3.34 8.77 19.29
C LEU A 820 4.76 8.18 19.35
N ALA A 821 5.67 8.78 20.13
CA ALA A 821 7.05 8.32 20.27
C ALA A 821 7.15 6.85 20.72
N PRO A 822 6.37 6.36 21.71
CA PRO A 822 6.37 4.94 22.08
C PRO A 822 6.04 3.98 20.94
N ILE A 823 5.20 4.37 19.97
CA ILE A 823 4.91 3.52 18.80
C ILE A 823 6.16 3.39 17.91
N ASN A 824 6.84 4.49 17.64
CA ASN A 824 8.08 4.47 16.86
C ASN A 824 9.17 3.69 17.61
N GLU A 825 9.35 3.93 18.91
CA GLU A 825 10.34 3.23 19.74
C GLU A 825 10.09 1.72 19.83
N ARG A 826 8.84 1.27 19.84
CA ARG A 826 8.53 -0.17 19.76
C ARG A 826 9.01 -0.78 18.45
N GLY A 827 8.95 -0.04 17.34
CA GLY A 827 9.57 -0.46 16.08
C GLY A 827 11.07 -0.67 16.19
N ARG A 828 11.78 0.13 17.00
CA ARG A 828 13.21 -0.07 17.31
C ARG A 828 13.45 -1.26 18.24
N ALA A 829 12.67 -1.36 19.31
CA ALA A 829 12.85 -2.35 20.38
C ALA A 829 12.53 -3.77 19.92
N TYR A 830 11.50 -3.94 19.09
CA TYR A 830 11.02 -5.23 18.59
C TYR A 830 11.41 -5.48 17.13
N ARG A 831 12.42 -4.77 16.62
CA ARG A 831 12.93 -4.93 15.25
C ARG A 831 13.41 -6.34 14.96
N PHE A 832 13.28 -6.79 13.72
CA PHE A 832 13.72 -8.13 13.32
C PHE A 832 15.21 -8.21 12.91
N HIS A 833 15.95 -7.11 12.98
CA HIS A 833 17.37 -7.04 12.59
C HIS A 833 18.27 -7.98 13.39
N ASP A 834 19.36 -8.42 12.77
CA ASP A 834 20.35 -9.25 13.45
C ASP A 834 21.06 -8.47 14.59
N PRO A 835 21.15 -8.98 15.82
CA PRO A 835 21.71 -8.21 16.93
C PRO A 835 23.19 -7.81 16.76
N LEU A 836 23.95 -8.54 15.94
CA LEU A 836 25.39 -8.32 15.75
C LEU A 836 25.67 -7.40 14.55
N LEU A 837 24.77 -7.36 13.58
CA LEU A 837 24.89 -6.51 12.38
C LEU A 837 23.92 -5.33 12.37
N GLY A 838 22.93 -5.29 13.27
CA GLY A 838 21.69 -4.51 13.23
C GLY A 838 21.49 -3.53 14.37
#